data_AF-A0A6N4X2G2-F1
#
_entry.id   AF-A0A6N4X2G2-F1
#
_cell.length_a   1.000
_cell.length_b   1.000
_cell.length_c   1.000
_cell.angle_alpha   90.00
_cell.angle_beta   90.00
_cell.angle_gamma   90.00
#
_symmetry.space_group_name_H-M   'P 1'
#
loop_
_entity.id
_entity.type
_entity.pdbx_description
1 polymer ?
#
loop_
_entity_poly.entity_id
_entity_poly.type
_entity_poly.pdbx_seq_one_letter_code
_entity_poly.pdbx_strand_id
1 'polypeptide(L)'
;MKTTPFLLTASALMLAQSAYGASIQWDNQGIDSNWNTIDNWSKTYLPGTSATDYAVLAANDYVSIESDVLTPANSVNLKMRAGAGMDISANTSSFKNMDVGYLASPGVWIDQSSGAVIAGGYLGIGQLSTSQSMYELSGDSSLDTAGALSVYANGVLSTVGESVTIATSDLELYNLGILQFVSGQSGTSHIDISGTLQVETGSELIIDLSNYWAGGGSIELASYASRTGAFAAADVSIIGLDRGSSATLTYDSDSMDLNIVPKQDAYSKFWFTAAANAGGANAVAEDMIVNTGHGYATLDAPGLSCVRTQDGADLVYAVTWSGSDYDGDGANDTFTFDLRVKAFSGSTYTYDATPGLSSVTLGSASDVTDINGNLGVGDDYDLDAGESLQITVENAAVSASGFVATFDGFKQMDVLETNGGRDHAHIRGVGTNLDSGIFSSATASFATAPVQTFTVTGAGSYYATRTWAITGLAFEFTVSNPSAPYVEDLSDYSNDPTGPGYIDPYPVQTDFTNYPEFSWGSVPRWLAVRSSSAFTEAEINSIANNYQVVMLEKANAQGQASIDAGVINASTRLKAVNSDVTTLFYRNTVVHYGGYASDASYNSDDWSQYTEDADGTRTYSLIRDIYRKYNADIPELREWWIDAALSVFDDPDGLANIDGIFLDKVGGGDVPLIDADGNPASNYVDMLYSLKQQMPAGKLLTGNTLRNENPNGDRAMMEIMEASYFERWRLPNKSSSPEQSVADATAVTIQLMREGLSRGKIMMLQSGPIGFTETDGDDGATYDDQELFEASIDFALSVFLVAAEENAYFSYQDGVNALEDDWKWDSSSIDVLSRPLGAPLTDPTIDGYAYARSYPGVEAWVNLETEEARLLWKTDLGTPAFAGSSTSDVDGNYTIEGGGNISSTADNCFYLSQPHTGDGEIIARVNSVENTHSWAKGAVMFRESTDTGAKCATLYIRPNGSARMSYRATTNGNTQAQTGISQGRSSDPKWIKLVRAGDVFTGYTSLDGDTWALVNQATVTMDSTAEVGLAASSHDNSTIATVEISHVTLP
;
A
#
# COMPACT_ATOMS: atom_id res chain seq x y z
N MET A 1 2.13 2.60 25.97
CA MET A 1 2.03 3.96 26.55
C MET A 1 3.38 4.68 26.45
N LYS A 2 3.58 5.39 25.35
CA LYS A 2 4.07 6.77 25.24
C LYS A 2 3.52 7.24 23.88
N THR A 3 2.78 8.33 23.91
CA THR A 3 2.04 8.96 22.83
C THR A 3 2.96 9.83 21.95
N THR A 4 2.59 9.99 20.67
CA THR A 4 3.04 10.97 19.63
C THR A 4 4.39 10.72 18.93
N PRO A 5 4.55 11.10 17.64
CA PRO A 5 4.31 12.45 17.04
C PRO A 5 3.36 12.47 15.81
N PHE A 6 2.47 13.45 15.65
CA PHE A 6 2.66 14.81 15.08
C PHE A 6 3.13 14.86 13.62
N LEU A 7 2.16 15.07 12.72
CA LEU A 7 2.29 15.69 11.39
C LEU A 7 1.02 16.55 11.20
N LEU A 8 1.12 17.80 11.67
CA LEU A 8 0.19 18.88 11.32
C LEU A 8 0.94 19.69 10.26
N THR A 9 0.67 19.46 8.98
CA THR A 9 0.90 20.50 7.97
C THR A 9 -0.21 21.53 8.14
N ALA A 10 0.16 22.81 8.13
CA ALA A 10 -0.66 23.92 8.57
C ALA A 10 -1.92 24.20 7.72
N SER A 11 -2.24 23.38 6.73
CA SER A 11 -3.33 23.62 5.77
C SER A 11 -4.74 23.31 6.31
N ALA A 12 -4.86 22.57 7.41
CA ALA A 12 -6.15 22.08 7.92
C ALA A 12 -7.01 23.08 8.73
N LEU A 13 -6.69 24.38 8.72
CA LEU A 13 -7.53 25.40 9.40
C LEU A 13 -7.86 26.65 8.56
N MET A 14 -7.75 26.58 7.24
CA MET A 14 -8.41 27.55 6.35
C MET A 14 -9.58 26.87 5.65
N LEU A 15 -10.80 27.04 6.17
CA LEU A 15 -12.00 27.28 5.38
C LEU A 15 -13.21 27.44 6.32
N ALA A 16 -13.15 28.50 7.11
CA ALA A 16 -14.33 29.32 7.36
C ALA A 16 -13.82 30.69 7.79
N GLN A 17 -13.84 31.67 6.88
CA GLN A 17 -14.29 33.00 7.25
C GLN A 17 -14.53 33.86 6.00
N SER A 18 -15.82 34.11 5.79
CA SER A 18 -16.34 35.27 5.06
C SER A 18 -15.55 36.54 5.41
N ALA A 19 -15.35 37.43 4.43
CA ALA A 19 -14.80 38.77 4.59
C ALA A 19 -15.11 39.43 5.95
N TYR A 20 -14.20 39.30 6.91
CA TYR A 20 -14.19 40.05 8.16
C TYR A 20 -12.97 40.96 8.13
N GLY A 21 -13.17 42.25 8.42
CA GLY A 21 -12.05 43.19 8.50
C GLY A 21 -11.16 42.82 9.68
N ALA A 22 -9.90 42.44 9.40
CA ALA A 22 -8.89 42.14 10.41
C ALA A 22 -8.77 43.31 11.41
N SER A 23 -8.92 43.05 12.71
CA SER A 23 -8.78 44.11 13.71
C SER A 23 -7.43 44.05 14.41
N ILE A 24 -6.55 45.05 14.21
CA ILE A 24 -5.42 45.23 15.14
C ILE A 24 -5.95 45.93 16.38
N GLN A 25 -5.80 45.30 17.54
CA GLN A 25 -5.99 45.99 18.80
C GLN A 25 -4.67 46.51 19.34
N TRP A 26 -4.53 47.83 19.35
CA TRP A 26 -3.49 48.52 20.09
C TRP A 26 -3.94 48.68 21.54
N ASP A 27 -3.09 48.29 22.49
CA ASP A 27 -3.41 48.27 23.93
C ASP A 27 -3.82 49.65 24.49
N ASN A 28 -3.52 50.75 23.78
CA ASN A 28 -3.83 52.14 24.16
C ASN A 28 -4.69 52.95 23.14
N GLN A 29 -5.67 52.33 22.49
CA GLN A 29 -6.76 52.98 21.70
C GLN A 29 -6.36 53.78 20.44
N GLY A 30 -5.74 53.11 19.47
CA GLY A 30 -5.81 53.48 18.05
C GLY A 30 -6.68 52.48 17.29
N ILE A 31 -7.61 52.95 16.46
CA ILE A 31 -8.42 52.09 15.57
C ILE A 31 -7.95 52.38 14.14
N ASP A 32 -6.99 51.59 13.65
CA ASP A 32 -6.81 51.35 12.22
C ASP A 32 -6.80 49.83 12.01
N SER A 33 -7.67 49.36 11.13
CA SER A 33 -8.07 47.96 10.97
C SER A 33 -7.65 47.39 9.61
N ASN A 34 -6.59 47.90 9.00
CA ASN A 34 -6.10 47.39 7.71
C ASN A 34 -4.56 47.32 7.65
N TRP A 35 -4.01 46.11 7.81
CA TRP A 35 -2.57 45.80 7.72
C TRP A 35 -1.94 46.17 6.37
N ASN A 36 -2.71 46.17 5.28
CA ASN A 36 -2.22 46.46 3.92
C ASN A 36 -2.13 47.96 3.61
N THR A 37 -2.41 48.83 4.58
CA THR A 37 -2.26 50.28 4.40
C THR A 37 -0.83 50.68 4.78
N ILE A 38 -0.03 51.08 3.80
CA ILE A 38 1.38 51.50 4.00
C ILE A 38 1.53 52.64 5.03
N ASP A 39 0.47 53.42 5.25
CA ASP A 39 0.41 54.51 6.24
C ASP A 39 0.45 54.02 7.70
N ASN A 40 -0.04 52.81 7.98
CA ASN A 40 0.03 52.15 9.31
C ASN A 40 1.47 51.73 9.68
N TRP A 41 2.34 51.65 8.68
CA TRP A 41 3.76 51.32 8.80
C TRP A 41 4.66 52.51 8.46
N SER A 42 4.08 53.69 8.18
CA SER A 42 4.82 54.88 7.75
C SER A 42 5.52 55.60 8.91
N LYS A 43 6.59 56.35 8.58
CA LYS A 43 7.54 56.99 9.51
C LYS A 43 6.97 57.95 10.57
N THR A 44 5.68 58.27 10.52
CA THR A 44 5.05 59.29 11.37
C THR A 44 3.96 58.76 12.30
N TYR A 45 3.63 57.48 12.24
CA TYR A 45 2.58 56.88 13.06
C TYR A 45 3.05 55.54 13.64
N LEU A 46 3.33 55.51 14.96
CA LEU A 46 3.16 54.28 15.74
C LEU A 46 1.67 54.25 16.05
N PRO A 47 0.87 53.33 15.50
CA PRO A 47 -0.51 53.25 15.93
C PRO A 47 -0.48 52.84 17.41
N GLY A 48 -1.13 53.64 18.27
CA GLY A 48 -0.88 53.61 19.71
C GLY A 48 -0.49 54.99 20.27
N THR A 49 -0.47 55.14 21.58
CA THR A 49 -0.14 56.40 22.27
C THR A 49 1.22 56.37 22.96
N SER A 50 1.93 55.23 22.94
CA SER A 50 3.24 55.05 23.59
C SER A 50 4.22 54.20 22.77
N ALA A 51 5.53 54.43 22.97
CA ALA A 51 6.62 53.65 22.37
C ALA A 51 6.75 52.22 22.95
N THR A 52 5.88 51.84 23.88
CA THR A 52 5.79 50.51 24.49
C THR A 52 4.60 49.69 23.98
N ASP A 53 3.79 50.27 23.10
CA ASP A 53 2.57 49.63 22.61
C ASP A 53 2.92 48.40 21.75
N TYR A 54 2.01 47.43 21.73
CA TYR A 54 2.12 46.19 20.97
C TYR A 54 0.86 45.96 20.14
N ALA A 55 1.03 45.36 18.98
CA ALA A 55 -0.07 44.89 18.15
C ALA A 55 -0.52 43.52 18.66
N VAL A 56 -1.81 43.40 18.98
CA VAL A 56 -2.42 42.12 19.34
C VAL A 56 -3.26 41.60 18.18
N LEU A 57 -2.97 40.39 17.74
CA LEU A 57 -3.87 39.56 16.92
C LEU A 57 -4.52 38.51 17.82
N ALA A 58 -5.85 38.44 17.80
CA ALA A 58 -6.60 37.57 18.70
C ALA A 58 -7.95 37.14 18.10
N ALA A 59 -8.67 36.26 18.79
CA ALA A 59 -10.07 35.94 18.49
C ALA A 59 -10.32 35.46 17.05
N ASN A 60 -9.44 34.60 16.54
CA ASN A 60 -9.44 34.10 15.16
C ASN A 60 -9.23 35.18 14.08
N ASP A 61 -8.65 36.34 14.43
CA ASP A 61 -8.24 37.34 13.45
C ASP A 61 -7.22 36.76 12.45
N TYR A 62 -7.37 37.13 11.18
CA TYR A 62 -6.52 36.68 10.08
C TYR A 62 -5.93 37.83 9.29
N VAL A 63 -4.66 37.73 8.89
CA VAL A 63 -3.89 38.82 8.27
C VAL A 63 -2.94 38.28 7.21
N SER A 64 -2.72 39.02 6.12
CA SER A 64 -1.68 38.72 5.13
C SER A 64 -0.69 39.88 4.93
N ILE A 65 0.57 39.55 4.62
CA ILE A 65 1.61 40.47 4.13
C ILE A 65 1.98 40.05 2.71
N GLU A 66 1.32 40.66 1.72
CA GLU A 66 1.44 40.31 0.30
C GLU A 66 2.28 41.32 -0.51
N SER A 67 2.82 42.36 0.16
CA SER A 67 3.68 43.36 -0.49
C SER A 67 4.76 43.86 0.46
N ASP A 68 5.90 44.30 -0.11
CA ASP A 68 7.07 44.70 0.67
C ASP A 68 6.76 45.80 1.70
N VAL A 69 7.01 45.50 2.97
CA VAL A 69 6.95 46.43 4.12
C VAL A 69 8.38 46.65 4.65
N LEU A 70 9.20 47.27 3.80
CA LEU A 70 10.61 47.53 4.08
C LEU A 70 10.80 48.97 4.58
N THR A 71 11.40 49.13 5.77
CA THR A 71 11.81 50.40 6.42
C THR A 71 10.75 51.26 7.15
N PRO A 72 10.05 50.77 8.19
CA PRO A 72 9.40 51.70 9.11
C PRO A 72 10.45 52.40 9.98
N ALA A 73 10.24 53.68 10.32
CA ALA A 73 11.11 54.39 11.27
C ALA A 73 10.96 53.85 12.71
N ASN A 74 9.98 52.96 12.95
CA ASN A 74 9.67 52.32 14.23
C ASN A 74 9.34 50.84 14.00
N SER A 75 9.82 49.96 14.88
CA SER A 75 9.52 48.53 14.89
C SER A 75 8.42 48.21 15.92
N VAL A 76 7.48 47.30 15.62
CA VAL A 76 6.34 46.95 16.50
C VAL A 76 6.58 45.64 17.26
N ASN A 77 6.10 45.53 18.51
CA ASN A 77 5.99 44.23 19.17
C ASN A 77 4.69 43.54 18.73
N LEU A 78 4.77 42.34 18.16
CA LEU A 78 3.62 41.53 17.77
C LEU A 78 3.29 40.53 18.87
N LYS A 79 2.00 40.39 19.21
CA LYS A 79 1.50 39.34 20.10
C LYS A 79 0.31 38.64 19.44
N MET A 80 0.42 37.34 19.20
CA MET A 80 -0.64 36.52 18.62
C MET A 80 -1.22 35.62 19.70
N ARG A 81 -2.55 35.49 19.75
CA ARG A 81 -3.25 34.59 20.67
C ARG A 81 -4.60 34.13 20.13
N ALA A 82 -5.26 33.24 20.85
CA ALA A 82 -6.68 32.93 20.69
C ALA A 82 -7.11 32.66 19.23
N GLY A 83 -6.43 31.74 18.53
CA GLY A 83 -6.83 31.28 17.20
C GLY A 83 -6.34 32.13 16.03
N ALA A 84 -5.58 33.20 16.30
CA ALA A 84 -5.13 34.11 15.25
C ALA A 84 -4.16 33.47 14.24
N GLY A 85 -4.22 33.94 12.99
CA GLY A 85 -3.38 33.47 11.89
C GLY A 85 -2.74 34.60 11.07
N MET A 86 -1.64 34.30 10.38
CA MET A 86 -0.93 35.25 9.52
C MET A 86 -0.25 34.56 8.32
N ASP A 87 -0.46 35.09 7.12
CA ASP A 87 0.31 34.73 5.91
C ASP A 87 1.38 35.79 5.60
N ILE A 88 2.56 35.34 5.17
CA ILE A 88 3.64 36.21 4.72
C ILE A 88 4.16 35.68 3.38
N SER A 89 4.01 36.49 2.33
CA SER A 89 4.51 36.18 0.98
C SER A 89 5.36 37.30 0.37
N ALA A 90 5.72 38.31 1.17
CA ALA A 90 6.55 39.45 0.77
C ALA A 90 7.48 39.92 1.91
N ASN A 91 8.45 40.78 1.58
CA ASN A 91 9.49 41.15 2.54
C ASN A 91 8.95 42.09 3.64
N THR A 92 9.35 41.91 4.91
CA THR A 92 9.00 42.81 6.02
C THR A 92 10.14 42.96 7.03
N SER A 93 10.41 44.20 7.44
CA SER A 93 11.40 44.51 8.49
C SER A 93 10.77 45.24 9.68
N SER A 94 9.48 45.03 9.90
CA SER A 94 8.66 45.89 10.77
C SER A 94 8.55 45.39 12.21
N PHE A 95 8.96 44.16 12.48
CA PHE A 95 8.82 43.55 13.81
C PHE A 95 10.03 43.86 14.70
N LYS A 96 9.75 44.26 15.94
CA LYS A 96 10.73 44.43 17.00
C LYS A 96 10.90 43.15 17.79
N ASN A 97 9.81 42.64 18.34
CA ASN A 97 9.73 41.36 19.03
C ASN A 97 8.44 40.69 18.59
N MET A 98 8.41 39.37 18.59
CA MET A 98 7.26 38.57 18.19
C MET A 98 6.96 37.53 19.26
N ASP A 99 5.72 37.51 19.75
CA ASP A 99 5.19 36.45 20.62
C ASP A 99 4.09 35.69 19.87
N VAL A 100 4.42 34.53 19.32
CA VAL A 100 3.52 33.61 18.61
C VAL A 100 2.98 32.60 19.63
N GLY A 101 1.91 32.98 20.35
CA GLY A 101 1.34 32.16 21.43
C GLY A 101 1.25 32.89 22.79
N TYR A 102 0.78 34.14 22.81
CA TYR A 102 0.74 34.97 24.01
C TYR A 102 -0.54 34.81 24.84
N LEU A 103 -0.45 34.21 26.04
CA LEU A 103 -1.58 33.88 26.95
C LEU A 103 -2.45 32.72 26.43
N ALA A 104 -2.90 31.84 27.34
CA ALA A 104 -3.45 30.53 27.00
C ALA A 104 -4.75 30.54 26.14
N SER A 105 -4.70 29.76 25.06
CA SER A 105 -5.75 29.09 24.24
C SER A 105 -6.85 29.93 23.58
N PRO A 106 -7.22 29.65 22.31
CA PRO A 106 -6.68 28.64 21.36
C PRO A 106 -5.32 28.98 20.67
N GLY A 107 -4.73 27.98 19.98
CA GLY A 107 -3.45 28.05 19.23
C GLY A 107 -3.37 29.12 18.14
N VAL A 108 -2.18 29.43 17.65
CA VAL A 108 -1.94 30.46 16.61
C VAL A 108 -0.96 29.97 15.56
N TRP A 109 -0.99 30.59 14.38
CA TRP A 109 -0.18 30.14 13.25
C TRP A 109 0.36 31.28 12.40
N ILE A 110 1.56 31.10 11.87
CA ILE A 110 2.16 31.91 10.82
C ILE A 110 2.59 30.96 9.70
N ASP A 111 2.17 31.25 8.47
CA ASP A 111 2.67 30.60 7.24
C ASP A 111 3.47 31.63 6.43
N GLN A 112 4.75 31.34 6.22
CA GLN A 112 5.65 32.15 5.39
C GLN A 112 6.09 31.37 4.16
N SER A 113 5.41 31.60 3.04
CA SER A 113 5.67 30.89 1.77
C SER A 113 6.72 31.56 0.88
N SER A 114 7.06 32.83 1.14
CA SER A 114 8.08 33.59 0.40
C SER A 114 8.54 34.82 1.20
N GLY A 115 9.61 35.46 0.74
CA GLY A 115 10.04 36.78 1.21
C GLY A 115 10.84 36.75 2.52
N ALA A 116 11.47 37.89 2.84
CA ALA A 116 12.37 38.05 3.99
C ALA A 116 11.69 38.74 5.18
N VAL A 117 11.67 38.09 6.34
CA VAL A 117 11.20 38.64 7.62
C VAL A 117 12.39 38.99 8.51
N ILE A 118 12.50 40.26 8.91
CA ILE A 118 13.55 40.73 9.83
C ILE A 118 12.89 41.20 11.14
N ALA A 119 13.18 40.51 12.24
CA ALA A 119 12.79 40.88 13.59
C ALA A 119 13.98 41.48 14.37
N GLY A 120 13.85 42.74 14.78
CA GLY A 120 14.94 43.48 15.45
C GLY A 120 15.25 43.05 16.89
N GLY A 121 14.68 41.96 17.39
CA GLY A 121 14.69 41.52 18.78
C GLY A 121 14.35 40.03 18.87
N TYR A 122 13.66 39.60 19.92
CA TYR A 122 13.37 38.17 20.13
C TYR A 122 12.12 37.69 19.39
N LEU A 123 12.07 36.40 19.08
CA LEU A 123 10.90 35.67 18.60
C LEU A 123 10.60 34.51 19.54
N GLY A 124 9.46 34.53 20.21
CA GLY A 124 8.96 33.43 21.02
C GLY A 124 7.83 32.69 20.29
N ILE A 125 7.92 31.37 20.20
CA ILE A 125 6.90 30.50 19.62
C ILE A 125 6.46 29.51 20.70
N GLY A 126 5.22 29.62 21.17
CA GLY A 126 4.75 28.77 22.25
C GLY A 126 3.77 29.40 23.22
N GLN A 127 2.96 28.56 23.89
CA GLN A 127 2.02 28.98 24.92
C GLN A 127 1.86 27.95 26.05
N LEU A 128 1.58 28.38 27.27
CA LEU A 128 1.42 27.50 28.44
C LEU A 128 0.08 26.70 28.46
N SER A 129 -0.45 26.33 27.29
CA SER A 129 -1.69 25.57 27.10
C SER A 129 -1.43 24.24 26.36
N THR A 130 -2.44 23.39 26.23
CA THR A 130 -2.34 22.14 25.45
C THR A 130 -2.44 22.35 23.94
N SER A 131 -2.79 23.56 23.47
CA SER A 131 -2.87 23.88 22.04
C SER A 131 -1.51 24.34 21.50
N GLN A 132 -1.13 23.91 20.30
CA GLN A 132 0.12 24.29 19.66
C GLN A 132 0.11 25.72 19.12
N SER A 133 1.28 26.31 18.94
CA SER A 133 1.47 27.56 18.20
C SER A 133 2.61 27.36 17.22
N MET A 134 2.39 27.69 15.96
CA MET A 134 3.28 27.28 14.87
C MET A 134 3.79 28.49 14.08
N TYR A 135 5.05 28.40 13.65
CA TYR A 135 5.61 29.22 12.59
C TYR A 135 6.19 28.26 11.55
N GLU A 136 5.58 28.21 10.37
CA GLU A 136 6.03 27.42 9.23
C GLU A 136 6.64 28.31 8.15
N LEU A 137 7.76 27.86 7.59
CA LEU A 137 8.47 28.51 6.51
C LEU A 137 8.63 27.55 5.33
N SER A 138 8.30 28.00 4.13
CA SER A 138 8.40 27.21 2.89
C SER A 138 8.89 28.07 1.72
N GLY A 139 9.04 27.47 0.53
CA GLY A 139 9.48 28.19 -0.67
C GLY A 139 10.89 28.77 -0.55
N ASP A 140 11.06 30.03 -0.96
CA ASP A 140 12.33 30.78 -0.89
C ASP A 140 12.37 31.77 0.30
N SER A 141 11.60 31.48 1.35
CA SER A 141 11.46 32.36 2.52
C SER A 141 12.73 32.48 3.36
N SER A 142 12.86 33.62 4.05
CA SER A 142 13.94 33.85 5.01
C SER A 142 13.49 34.56 6.29
N LEU A 143 14.08 34.19 7.43
CA LEU A 143 13.78 34.75 8.75
C LEU A 143 15.08 35.11 9.49
N ASP A 144 15.25 36.39 9.82
CA ASP A 144 16.39 36.92 10.57
C ASP A 144 15.92 37.54 11.90
N THR A 145 16.40 37.00 13.03
CA THR A 145 16.15 37.56 14.36
C THR A 145 17.43 38.08 15.00
N ALA A 146 17.46 39.37 15.35
CA ALA A 146 18.62 39.97 16.01
C ALA A 146 18.80 39.50 17.48
N GLY A 147 17.73 38.97 18.10
CA GLY A 147 17.74 38.35 19.42
C GLY A 147 17.40 36.86 19.35
N ALA A 148 17.22 36.24 20.52
CA ALA A 148 16.95 34.82 20.62
C ALA A 148 15.63 34.42 19.95
N LEU A 149 15.65 33.27 19.28
CA LEU A 149 14.48 32.54 18.80
C LEU A 149 14.21 31.42 19.81
N SER A 150 13.09 31.52 20.53
CA SER A 150 12.74 30.58 21.59
C SER A 150 11.49 29.79 21.21
N VAL A 151 11.56 28.47 21.15
CA VAL A 151 10.42 27.57 20.93
C VAL A 151 10.11 26.83 22.23
N TYR A 152 8.90 26.96 22.74
CA TYR A 152 8.54 26.45 24.05
C TYR A 152 7.09 26.05 24.20
N ALA A 153 6.76 25.25 25.23
CA ALA A 153 5.38 24.94 25.63
C ALA A 153 4.48 24.53 24.44
N ASN A 154 4.83 23.45 23.74
CA ASN A 154 4.16 22.97 22.52
C ASN A 154 4.20 23.96 21.33
N GLY A 155 5.14 24.91 21.30
CA GLY A 155 5.47 25.70 20.12
C GLY A 155 6.15 24.84 19.06
N VAL A 156 5.91 25.15 17.78
CA VAL A 156 6.51 24.44 16.63
C VAL A 156 7.16 25.47 15.70
N LEU A 157 8.44 25.28 15.41
CA LEU A 157 9.12 25.92 14.28
C LEU A 157 9.31 24.87 13.19
N SER A 158 8.72 25.09 12.02
CA SER A 158 8.73 24.16 10.88
C SER A 158 9.39 24.80 9.66
N THR A 159 10.22 24.03 8.96
CA THR A 159 10.75 24.39 7.63
C THR A 159 10.36 23.32 6.62
N VAL A 160 9.97 23.72 5.42
CA VAL A 160 9.54 22.83 4.34
C VAL A 160 10.37 23.09 3.08
N GLY A 161 11.02 22.03 2.58
CA GLY A 161 11.92 22.08 1.43
C GLY A 161 13.37 22.40 1.81
N GLU A 162 14.15 22.82 0.82
CA GLU A 162 15.62 22.98 0.92
C GLU A 162 16.11 24.42 0.68
N SER A 163 15.20 25.37 0.46
CA SER A 163 15.53 26.76 0.11
C SER A 163 15.27 27.78 1.23
N VAL A 164 14.72 27.37 2.37
CA VAL A 164 14.46 28.27 3.50
C VAL A 164 15.77 28.59 4.22
N THR A 165 15.92 29.86 4.64
CA THR A 165 17.07 30.31 5.43
C THR A 165 16.63 30.99 6.72
N ILE A 166 17.12 30.49 7.87
CA ILE A 166 16.86 31.10 9.19
C ILE A 166 18.18 31.56 9.78
N ALA A 167 18.24 32.78 10.31
CA ALA A 167 19.38 33.32 11.04
C ALA A 167 18.93 33.88 12.40
N THR A 168 19.64 33.53 13.48
CA THR A 168 19.31 34.01 14.83
C THR A 168 20.55 34.23 15.71
N SER A 169 20.41 35.03 16.78
CA SER A 169 21.45 35.14 17.81
C SER A 169 21.59 33.86 18.63
N ASP A 170 20.48 33.30 19.10
CA ASP A 170 20.43 32.06 19.88
C ASP A 170 19.16 31.30 19.49
N LEU A 171 19.21 29.97 19.51
CA LEU A 171 18.04 29.12 19.35
C LEU A 171 17.80 28.38 20.66
N GLU A 172 16.65 28.61 21.29
CA GLU A 172 16.31 28.05 22.60
C GLU A 172 15.09 27.14 22.51
N LEU A 173 15.25 25.85 22.82
CA LEU A 173 14.17 24.87 22.86
C LEU A 173 13.96 24.41 24.30
N TYR A 174 12.77 24.64 24.86
CA TYR A 174 12.47 24.23 26.23
C TYR A 174 10.99 23.92 26.49
N ASN A 175 10.69 23.18 27.57
CA ASN A 175 9.31 22.88 27.99
C ASN A 175 8.44 22.29 26.85
N LEU A 176 8.90 21.21 26.19
CA LEU A 176 8.22 20.57 25.05
C LEU A 176 8.13 21.46 23.79
N GLY A 177 9.16 22.26 23.51
CA GLY A 177 9.29 22.95 22.22
C GLY A 177 9.69 21.97 21.11
N ILE A 178 9.14 22.15 19.91
CA ILE A 178 9.31 21.25 18.76
C ILE A 178 10.03 21.99 17.63
N LEU A 179 11.11 21.40 17.13
CA LEU A 179 11.79 21.81 15.91
C LEU A 179 11.48 20.79 14.81
N GLN A 180 11.05 21.25 13.63
CA GLN A 180 10.66 20.39 12.52
C GLN A 180 11.36 20.78 11.21
N PHE A 181 11.88 19.77 10.52
CA PHE A 181 12.40 19.85 9.16
C PHE A 181 11.63 18.90 8.27
N VAL A 182 11.02 19.41 7.20
CA VAL A 182 10.42 18.63 6.13
C VAL A 182 11.31 18.78 4.92
N SER A 183 11.94 17.68 4.50
CA SER A 183 12.90 17.65 3.41
C SER A 183 12.29 18.07 2.07
N GLY A 184 13.15 18.60 1.20
CA GLY A 184 12.95 18.58 -0.24
C GLY A 184 13.64 17.36 -0.86
N GLN A 185 13.78 17.41 -2.18
CA GLN A 185 14.29 16.31 -3.00
C GLN A 185 15.73 15.92 -2.67
N SER A 186 16.58 16.90 -2.38
CA SER A 186 18.02 16.69 -2.21
C SER A 186 18.58 17.06 -0.84
N GLY A 187 17.75 17.60 0.04
CA GLY A 187 18.15 18.00 1.39
C GLY A 187 17.02 18.61 2.19
N THR A 188 17.38 19.37 3.23
CA THR A 188 16.43 20.19 3.99
C THR A 188 17.03 21.57 4.22
N SER A 189 16.17 22.50 4.66
CA SER A 189 16.54 23.86 5.02
C SER A 189 17.50 23.92 6.22
N HIS A 190 18.24 25.02 6.33
CA HIS A 190 19.32 25.21 7.29
C HIS A 190 19.07 26.39 8.24
N ILE A 191 19.50 26.27 9.50
CA ILE A 191 19.45 27.34 10.52
C ILE A 191 20.85 27.82 10.93
N ASP A 192 21.17 29.09 10.70
CA ASP A 192 22.41 29.75 11.13
C ASP A 192 22.23 30.41 12.51
N ILE A 193 22.92 29.89 13.53
CA ILE A 193 22.86 30.38 14.90
C ILE A 193 24.20 31.03 15.27
N SER A 194 24.26 32.36 15.24
CA SER A 194 25.50 33.08 15.52
C SER A 194 26.03 32.92 16.96
N GLY A 195 25.17 32.49 17.90
CA GLY A 195 25.48 32.27 19.31
C GLY A 195 25.24 30.81 19.74
N THR A 196 24.23 30.56 20.56
CA THR A 196 24.04 29.29 21.26
C THR A 196 22.82 28.52 20.78
N LEU A 197 23.01 27.23 20.45
CA LEU A 197 21.92 26.25 20.39
C LEU A 197 21.68 25.69 21.81
N GLN A 198 20.53 26.00 22.40
CA GLN A 198 20.13 25.50 23.72
C GLN A 198 18.96 24.52 23.59
N VAL A 199 19.15 23.29 24.06
CA VAL A 199 18.11 22.24 24.02
C VAL A 199 17.89 21.68 25.42
N GLU A 200 16.72 21.94 26.00
CA GLU A 200 16.29 21.37 27.28
C GLU A 200 15.75 19.94 27.10
N THR A 201 15.82 19.12 28.14
CA THR A 201 15.26 17.76 28.14
C THR A 201 13.75 17.78 27.89
N GLY A 202 13.28 16.92 26.96
CA GLY A 202 11.88 16.82 26.57
C GLY A 202 11.46 17.75 25.43
N SER A 203 12.35 18.59 24.90
CA SER A 203 12.15 19.21 23.58
C SER A 203 12.30 18.17 22.48
N GLU A 204 11.50 18.30 21.41
CA GLU A 204 11.42 17.31 20.35
C GLU A 204 12.01 17.82 19.04
N LEU A 205 12.61 16.91 18.28
CA LEU A 205 13.07 17.12 16.91
C LEU A 205 12.33 16.17 15.98
N ILE A 206 11.69 16.71 14.95
CA ILE A 206 11.03 15.95 13.90
C ILE A 206 11.75 16.21 12.58
N ILE A 207 12.18 15.15 11.90
CA ILE A 207 12.78 15.22 10.58
C ILE A 207 11.96 14.31 9.67
N ASP A 208 11.32 14.92 8.68
CA ASP A 208 10.53 14.21 7.68
C ASP A 208 11.32 14.11 6.38
N LEU A 209 11.81 12.91 6.09
CA LEU A 209 12.58 12.55 4.91
C LEU A 209 11.70 11.97 3.79
N SER A 210 10.37 12.06 3.88
CA SER A 210 9.47 11.45 2.90
C SER A 210 9.66 11.97 1.47
N ASN A 211 10.23 13.18 1.30
CA ASN A 211 10.55 13.76 0.00
C ASN A 211 12.03 13.59 -0.42
N TYR A 212 12.88 13.00 0.43
CA TYR A 212 14.32 12.94 0.22
C TYR A 212 14.72 11.71 -0.60
N TRP A 213 15.42 11.90 -1.71
CA TRP A 213 15.84 10.81 -2.60
C TRP A 213 17.28 10.92 -3.11
N ALA A 214 18.09 11.80 -2.51
CA ALA A 214 19.49 11.99 -2.90
C ALA A 214 20.46 10.87 -2.42
N GLY A 215 19.96 9.79 -1.81
CA GLY A 215 20.76 8.65 -1.37
C GLY A 215 21.38 8.84 0.01
N GLY A 216 22.62 8.37 0.21
CA GLY A 216 23.35 8.56 1.46
C GLY A 216 23.97 9.94 1.56
N GLY A 217 24.38 10.35 2.77
CA GLY A 217 25.12 11.60 2.96
C GLY A 217 24.95 12.26 4.33
N SER A 218 25.46 13.48 4.46
CA SER A 218 25.34 14.30 5.65
C SER A 218 24.66 15.62 5.32
N ILE A 219 23.62 15.97 6.08
CA ILE A 219 22.84 17.20 5.91
C ILE A 219 23.01 18.06 7.17
N GLU A 220 23.59 19.26 7.01
CA GLU A 220 23.78 20.21 8.11
C GLU A 220 22.46 20.94 8.42
N LEU A 221 21.79 20.55 9.50
CA LEU A 221 20.49 21.12 9.91
C LEU A 221 20.64 22.50 10.55
N ALA A 222 21.71 22.69 11.32
CA ALA A 222 21.99 23.97 11.96
C ALA A 222 23.49 24.16 12.21
N SER A 223 23.94 25.40 12.09
CA SER A 223 25.28 25.83 12.52
C SER A 223 25.18 26.67 13.80
N TYR A 224 26.17 26.58 14.70
CA TYR A 224 26.18 27.33 15.96
C TYR A 224 27.59 27.67 16.46
N ALA A 225 27.73 28.76 17.23
CA ALA A 225 29.01 29.08 17.89
C ALA A 225 29.26 28.25 19.17
N SER A 226 28.19 27.86 19.86
CA SER A 226 28.25 26.92 20.99
C SER A 226 26.92 26.20 21.22
N ARG A 227 26.93 25.12 21.99
CA ARG A 227 25.73 24.34 22.30
C ARG A 227 25.63 24.01 23.79
N THR A 228 24.42 24.09 24.34
CA THR A 228 24.08 23.58 25.67
C THR A 228 22.89 22.62 25.59
N GLY A 229 23.16 21.33 25.83
CA GLY A 229 22.16 20.27 25.69
C GLY A 229 22.17 19.63 24.31
N ALA A 230 21.28 18.65 24.12
CA ALA A 230 21.07 17.91 22.88
C ALA A 230 19.68 17.28 22.94
N PHE A 231 19.09 16.99 21.78
CA PHE A 231 17.88 16.16 21.74
C PHE A 231 18.23 14.76 22.26
N ALA A 232 17.40 14.22 23.16
CA ALA A 232 17.55 12.82 23.56
C ALA A 232 17.07 11.93 22.41
N ALA A 233 17.68 10.76 22.22
CA ALA A 233 17.30 9.84 21.15
C ALA A 233 15.81 9.44 21.17
N ALA A 234 15.16 9.48 22.35
CA ALA A 234 13.73 9.19 22.49
C ALA A 234 12.81 10.37 22.10
N ASP A 235 13.38 11.57 21.95
CA ASP A 235 12.69 12.82 21.60
C ASP A 235 13.05 13.26 20.16
N VAL A 236 13.77 12.41 19.40
CA VAL A 236 14.06 12.60 17.98
C VAL A 236 13.21 11.61 17.18
N SER A 237 12.43 12.12 16.24
CA SER A 237 11.64 11.32 15.30
C SER A 237 12.13 11.59 13.88
N ILE A 238 12.63 10.54 13.23
CA ILE A 238 13.01 10.56 11.81
C ILE A 238 12.03 9.64 11.09
N ILE A 239 11.32 10.17 10.11
CA ILE A 239 10.28 9.47 9.36
C ILE A 239 10.56 9.57 7.86
N GLY A 240 10.02 8.65 7.07
CA GLY A 240 10.22 8.64 5.62
C GLY A 240 11.51 7.96 5.13
N LEU A 241 12.16 7.15 5.97
CA LEU A 241 13.30 6.31 5.54
C LEU A 241 12.84 4.90 5.13
N ASP A 242 13.52 4.35 4.14
CA ASP A 242 13.31 2.96 3.72
C ASP A 242 13.62 1.95 4.83
N ARG A 243 12.95 0.80 4.78
CA ARG A 243 13.17 -0.31 5.71
C ARG A 243 14.57 -0.88 5.53
N GLY A 244 15.48 -0.54 6.45
CA GLY A 244 16.88 -1.00 6.44
C GLY A 244 17.90 0.13 6.25
N SER A 245 17.44 1.32 5.84
CA SER A 245 18.21 2.56 5.93
C SER A 245 18.29 3.03 7.39
N SER A 246 19.32 3.81 7.71
CA SER A 246 19.46 4.42 9.03
C SER A 246 19.84 5.89 8.89
N ALA A 247 19.28 6.74 9.74
CA ALA A 247 19.76 8.10 9.89
C ALA A 247 20.15 8.36 11.34
N THR A 248 21.23 9.10 11.51
CA THR A 248 21.80 9.40 12.82
C THR A 248 22.10 10.88 12.93
N LEU A 249 21.58 11.49 14.00
CA LEU A 249 21.87 12.87 14.34
C LEU A 249 23.24 12.94 15.03
N THR A 250 24.15 13.74 14.49
CA THR A 250 25.45 14.04 15.10
C THR A 250 25.55 15.51 15.46
N TYR A 251 26.47 15.81 16.37
CA TYR A 251 26.73 17.15 16.81
C TYR A 251 28.22 17.37 16.89
N ASP A 252 28.72 18.25 16.04
CA ASP A 252 30.10 18.69 16.06
C ASP A 252 30.24 19.96 16.91
N SER A 253 31.43 20.56 16.89
CA SER A 253 31.73 21.77 17.65
C SER A 253 30.87 22.97 17.28
N ASP A 254 30.41 22.97 16.03
CA ASP A 254 29.84 24.12 15.33
C ASP A 254 28.64 23.75 14.45
N SER A 255 28.23 22.48 14.39
CA SER A 255 27.08 22.03 13.59
C SER A 255 26.28 20.92 14.26
N MET A 256 25.00 20.84 13.88
CA MET A 256 24.11 19.69 14.07
C MET A 256 23.80 19.09 12.71
N ASP A 257 24.20 17.84 12.51
CA ASP A 257 24.15 17.17 11.21
C ASP A 257 23.30 15.91 11.27
N LEU A 258 22.59 15.64 10.18
CA LEU A 258 21.86 14.40 9.95
C LEU A 258 22.66 13.55 8.97
N ASN A 259 23.19 12.41 9.44
CA ASN A 259 23.88 11.46 8.57
C ASN A 259 22.93 10.35 8.17
N ILE A 260 22.67 10.23 6.88
CA ILE A 260 21.82 9.21 6.27
C ILE A 260 22.74 8.13 5.68
N VAL A 261 22.49 6.90 6.08
CA VAL A 261 23.13 5.70 5.56
C VAL A 261 22.04 4.86 4.91
N PRO A 262 22.03 4.74 3.58
CA PRO A 262 21.07 3.90 2.88
C PRO A 262 21.19 2.44 3.34
N LYS A 263 20.12 1.69 3.14
CA LYS A 263 20.16 0.23 3.29
C LYS A 263 21.28 -0.32 2.42
N GLN A 264 22.27 -0.96 3.05
CA GLN A 264 23.29 -1.70 2.31
C GLN A 264 22.71 -3.02 1.83
N ASP A 265 22.05 -2.99 0.69
CA ASP A 265 21.68 -4.22 0.01
C ASP A 265 22.87 -4.82 -0.72
N ALA A 266 22.93 -6.15 -0.76
CA ALA A 266 23.92 -6.85 -1.58
C ALA A 266 23.74 -6.54 -3.08
N TYR A 267 22.59 -5.98 -3.47
CA TYR A 267 22.22 -5.62 -4.82
C TYR A 267 21.04 -4.60 -4.83
N SER A 268 20.86 -3.91 -5.94
CA SER A 268 19.73 -3.01 -6.20
C SER A 268 19.12 -3.37 -7.55
N LYS A 269 17.79 -3.57 -7.56
CA LYS A 269 17.01 -3.75 -8.79
C LYS A 269 16.34 -2.46 -9.18
N PHE A 270 16.31 -2.20 -10.48
CA PHE A 270 15.66 -1.02 -11.03
C PHE A 270 15.31 -1.26 -12.49
N TRP A 271 14.24 -0.61 -12.96
CA TRP A 271 13.76 -0.76 -14.32
C TRP A 271 13.74 0.58 -15.06
N PHE A 272 13.74 0.50 -16.38
CA PHE A 272 13.62 1.63 -17.27
C PHE A 272 12.45 1.42 -18.23
N THR A 273 11.77 2.52 -18.56
CA THR A 273 10.99 2.62 -19.78
C THR A 273 11.67 3.57 -20.74
N ALA A 274 11.70 3.18 -22.01
CA ALA A 274 12.26 4.00 -23.08
C ALA A 274 11.24 4.09 -24.22
N ALA A 275 10.70 5.27 -24.45
CA ALA A 275 9.96 5.59 -25.65
C ALA A 275 10.92 5.66 -26.84
N ALA A 276 10.40 5.41 -28.05
CA ALA A 276 11.18 5.51 -29.28
C ALA A 276 11.88 6.86 -29.45
N ASN A 277 11.28 7.95 -28.95
CA ASN A 277 11.78 9.32 -29.08
C ASN A 277 12.82 9.71 -28.01
N ALA A 278 13.09 8.86 -27.02
CA ALA A 278 14.01 9.15 -25.92
C ALA A 278 15.38 9.65 -26.41
N GLY A 279 15.88 10.73 -25.81
CA GLY A 279 17.17 11.34 -26.17
C GLY A 279 17.26 11.93 -27.58
N GLY A 280 16.13 12.02 -28.31
CA GLY A 280 16.00 12.69 -29.60
C GLY A 280 15.75 14.21 -29.49
N ALA A 281 15.67 14.89 -30.63
CA ALA A 281 15.49 16.35 -30.67
C ALA A 281 14.12 16.83 -30.16
N ASN A 282 13.12 15.94 -30.16
CA ASN A 282 11.76 16.24 -29.70
C ASN A 282 11.43 15.48 -28.40
N ALA A 283 12.44 14.96 -27.69
CA ALA A 283 12.21 14.18 -26.48
C ALA A 283 11.48 15.02 -25.42
N VAL A 284 10.47 14.45 -24.79
CA VAL A 284 9.82 14.99 -23.58
C VAL A 284 10.37 14.29 -22.34
N ALA A 285 10.04 14.81 -21.16
CA ALA A 285 10.60 14.31 -19.90
C ALA A 285 10.33 12.81 -19.71
N GLU A 286 9.11 12.38 -20.03
CA GLU A 286 8.57 11.03 -19.87
C GLU A 286 9.05 10.01 -20.91
N ASP A 287 9.79 10.46 -21.95
CA ASP A 287 10.28 9.54 -22.99
C ASP A 287 11.36 8.57 -22.44
N MET A 288 11.99 8.87 -21.31
CA MET A 288 12.83 7.93 -20.58
C MET A 288 12.56 8.07 -19.09
N ILE A 289 12.25 6.95 -18.45
CA ILE A 289 12.02 6.88 -17.01
C ILE A 289 12.95 5.82 -16.44
N VAL A 290 13.57 6.13 -15.31
CA VAL A 290 14.20 5.14 -14.44
C VAL A 290 13.37 5.03 -13.18
N ASN A 291 13.15 3.81 -12.71
CA ASN A 291 12.59 3.56 -11.38
C ASN A 291 13.58 2.72 -10.60
N THR A 292 14.11 3.30 -9.52
CA THR A 292 15.18 2.74 -8.69
C THR A 292 14.68 1.75 -7.64
N GLY A 293 13.40 1.41 -7.71
CA GLY A 293 12.62 0.96 -6.60
C GLY A 293 12.11 2.14 -5.76
N HIS A 294 12.99 2.90 -5.13
CA HIS A 294 12.57 3.93 -4.15
C HIS A 294 11.74 5.08 -4.73
N GLY A 295 11.75 5.23 -6.05
CA GLY A 295 10.98 6.24 -6.79
C GLY A 295 11.36 6.20 -8.26
N TYR A 296 10.74 7.07 -9.06
CA TYR A 296 11.09 7.22 -10.47
C TYR A 296 11.64 8.62 -10.76
N ALA A 297 12.50 8.70 -11.78
CA ALA A 297 13.03 9.93 -12.32
C ALA A 297 12.83 9.95 -13.84
N THR A 298 12.54 11.13 -14.37
CA THR A 298 12.39 11.36 -15.82
C THR A 298 13.55 12.21 -16.35
N LEU A 299 13.60 12.53 -17.64
CA LEU A 299 14.74 13.22 -18.27
C LEU A 299 14.99 14.66 -17.76
N ASP A 300 14.06 15.23 -17.01
CA ASP A 300 14.23 16.52 -16.34
C ASP A 300 15.00 16.43 -15.01
N ALA A 301 15.13 15.24 -14.44
CA ALA A 301 15.87 15.00 -13.22
C ALA A 301 17.38 15.16 -13.45
N PRO A 302 18.12 15.82 -12.53
CA PRO A 302 19.54 16.09 -12.71
C PRO A 302 20.41 14.82 -12.81
N GLY A 303 19.90 13.68 -12.33
CA GLY A 303 20.60 12.40 -12.36
C GLY A 303 20.35 11.54 -13.60
N LEU A 304 19.33 11.81 -14.41
CA LEU A 304 19.00 10.98 -15.59
C LEU A 304 19.35 11.72 -16.89
N SER A 305 20.02 11.04 -17.81
CA SER A 305 20.23 11.56 -19.16
C SER A 305 20.17 10.45 -20.20
N CYS A 306 19.69 10.79 -21.38
CA CYS A 306 19.66 9.92 -22.55
C CYS A 306 20.08 10.72 -23.78
N VAL A 307 21.05 10.20 -24.53
CA VAL A 307 21.50 10.78 -25.81
C VAL A 307 21.31 9.74 -26.90
N ARG A 308 20.46 10.07 -27.89
CA ARG A 308 20.18 9.17 -29.01
C ARG A 308 21.02 9.56 -30.23
N THR A 309 21.64 8.56 -30.85
CA THR A 309 22.50 8.72 -32.03
C THR A 309 22.24 7.65 -33.07
N GLN A 310 22.58 7.96 -34.32
CA GLN A 310 22.59 6.99 -35.42
C GLN A 310 24.01 6.41 -35.55
N ASP A 311 24.15 5.09 -35.43
CA ASP A 311 25.40 4.37 -35.66
C ASP A 311 25.27 3.47 -36.90
N GLY A 312 25.55 4.05 -38.08
CA GLY A 312 25.26 3.39 -39.34
C GLY A 312 23.75 3.26 -39.59
N ALA A 313 23.27 2.02 -39.69
CA ALA A 313 21.84 1.71 -39.88
C ALA A 313 21.08 1.55 -38.55
N ASP A 314 21.81 1.49 -37.42
CA ASP A 314 21.28 1.23 -36.09
C ASP A 314 20.97 2.55 -35.36
N LEU A 315 19.98 2.51 -34.47
CA LEU A 315 19.75 3.55 -33.47
C LEU A 315 20.34 3.13 -32.13
N VAL A 316 21.04 4.05 -31.46
CA VAL A 316 21.66 3.83 -30.15
C VAL A 316 21.25 4.91 -29.17
N TYR A 317 20.75 4.51 -28.00
CA TYR A 317 20.39 5.37 -26.89
C TYR A 317 21.41 5.17 -25.78
N ALA A 318 22.29 6.16 -25.58
CA ALA A 318 23.26 6.15 -24.49
C ALA A 318 22.62 6.75 -23.24
N VAL A 319 22.44 5.95 -22.20
CA VAL A 319 21.71 6.31 -20.98
C VAL A 319 22.67 6.39 -19.79
N THR A 320 22.47 7.37 -18.93
CA THR A 320 23.21 7.56 -17.68
C THR A 320 22.25 7.89 -16.55
N TRP A 321 22.38 7.18 -15.43
CA TRP A 321 21.71 7.44 -14.15
C TRP A 321 22.76 7.71 -13.08
N SER A 322 22.64 8.78 -12.29
CA SER A 322 23.61 9.14 -11.25
C SER A 322 22.97 9.54 -9.91
N GLY A 323 21.81 8.97 -9.59
CA GLY A 323 21.04 9.30 -8.38
C GLY A 323 21.00 8.19 -7.33
N SER A 324 21.87 7.18 -7.41
CA SER A 324 21.89 6.06 -6.45
C SER A 324 23.29 5.85 -5.89
N ASP A 325 23.40 5.61 -4.58
CA ASP A 325 24.63 5.21 -3.87
C ASP A 325 24.56 3.69 -3.63
N TYR A 326 25.26 2.89 -4.44
CA TYR A 326 25.14 1.43 -4.40
C TYR A 326 26.04 0.79 -3.33
N ASP A 327 27.15 1.43 -2.97
CA ASP A 327 28.11 0.90 -2.00
C ASP A 327 27.96 1.47 -0.57
N GLY A 328 27.07 2.46 -0.41
CA GLY A 328 26.70 3.07 0.86
C GLY A 328 27.82 3.94 1.43
N ASP A 329 28.67 4.51 0.58
CA ASP A 329 29.76 5.41 1.01
C ASP A 329 29.30 6.86 1.23
N GLY A 330 28.04 7.16 0.93
CA GLY A 330 27.43 8.48 1.06
C GLY A 330 27.61 9.36 -0.17
N ALA A 331 28.09 8.84 -1.30
CA ALA A 331 28.17 9.52 -2.58
C ALA A 331 27.41 8.74 -3.67
N ASN A 332 26.67 9.47 -4.52
CA ASN A 332 25.97 8.83 -5.63
C ASN A 332 26.94 8.28 -6.68
N ASP A 333 26.68 7.05 -7.09
CA ASP A 333 27.30 6.34 -8.18
C ASP A 333 26.63 6.64 -9.53
N THR A 334 27.37 6.39 -10.60
CA THR A 334 26.89 6.46 -11.98
C THR A 334 26.67 5.06 -12.54
N PHE A 335 25.45 4.81 -13.02
CA PHE A 335 25.06 3.66 -13.83
C PHE A 335 24.87 4.09 -15.30
N THR A 336 25.41 3.30 -16.24
CA THR A 336 25.33 3.60 -17.68
C THR A 336 25.03 2.35 -18.50
N PHE A 337 24.31 2.50 -19.63
CA PHE A 337 24.14 1.44 -20.64
C PHE A 337 23.79 2.06 -22.01
N ASP A 338 23.91 1.25 -23.06
CA ASP A 338 23.47 1.59 -24.41
C ASP A 338 22.30 0.68 -24.83
N LEU A 339 21.17 1.26 -25.25
CA LEU A 339 20.11 0.51 -25.92
C LEU A 339 20.33 0.59 -27.43
N ARG A 340 20.52 -0.55 -28.10
CA ARG A 340 20.75 -0.61 -29.56
C ARG A 340 19.57 -1.26 -30.26
N VAL A 341 19.04 -0.60 -31.29
CA VAL A 341 17.95 -1.07 -32.15
C VAL A 341 18.50 -1.36 -33.54
N LYS A 342 18.17 -2.54 -34.08
CA LYS A 342 18.54 -3.00 -35.43
C LYS A 342 17.31 -3.39 -36.21
N ALA A 343 17.30 -3.08 -37.50
CA ALA A 343 16.21 -3.43 -38.41
C ALA A 343 16.63 -4.50 -39.41
N PHE A 344 15.68 -5.36 -39.79
CA PHE A 344 15.84 -6.39 -40.80
C PHE A 344 14.64 -6.42 -41.72
N SER A 345 14.89 -6.46 -43.03
CA SER A 345 13.85 -6.61 -44.05
C SER A 345 13.94 -7.98 -44.72
N GLY A 346 12.78 -8.53 -45.11
CA GLY A 346 12.69 -9.83 -45.77
C GLY A 346 12.93 -11.03 -44.84
N SER A 347 12.63 -10.90 -43.55
CA SER A 347 12.54 -11.99 -42.60
C SER A 347 11.47 -13.01 -43.03
N THR A 348 11.78 -14.29 -42.92
CA THR A 348 10.83 -15.37 -43.23
C THR A 348 10.21 -15.90 -41.96
N TYR A 349 8.90 -16.12 -41.94
CA TYR A 349 8.18 -16.54 -40.73
C TYR A 349 7.07 -17.56 -41.00
N THR A 350 6.67 -18.29 -39.96
CA THR A 350 5.41 -19.03 -39.88
C THR A 350 4.65 -18.53 -38.67
N TYR A 351 3.44 -18.03 -38.89
CA TYR A 351 2.56 -17.52 -37.84
C TYR A 351 1.51 -18.57 -37.45
N ASP A 352 1.35 -18.79 -36.15
CA ASP A 352 0.21 -19.49 -35.57
C ASP A 352 -0.38 -18.62 -34.43
N ALA A 353 -1.69 -18.69 -34.24
CA ALA A 353 -2.36 -17.96 -33.16
C ALA A 353 -2.18 -18.64 -31.80
N THR A 354 -1.74 -19.90 -31.78
CA THR A 354 -1.39 -20.64 -30.56
C THR A 354 0.04 -20.26 -30.15
N PRO A 355 0.26 -19.72 -28.93
CA PRO A 355 1.59 -19.43 -28.42
C PRO A 355 2.51 -20.65 -28.48
N GLY A 356 3.81 -20.43 -28.71
CA GLY A 356 4.81 -21.49 -28.82
C GLY A 356 4.79 -22.33 -30.11
N LEU A 357 4.02 -21.95 -31.15
CA LEU A 357 4.00 -22.64 -32.45
C LEU A 357 4.53 -21.79 -33.63
N SER A 358 4.88 -20.53 -33.38
CA SER A 358 5.39 -19.63 -34.42
C SER A 358 6.89 -19.83 -34.67
N SER A 359 7.39 -19.35 -35.82
CA SER A 359 8.83 -19.36 -36.15
C SER A 359 9.25 -18.15 -37.01
N VAL A 360 10.49 -17.71 -36.85
CA VAL A 360 11.10 -16.58 -37.58
C VAL A 360 12.56 -16.88 -37.91
N THR A 361 13.00 -16.50 -39.11
CA THR A 361 14.41 -16.36 -39.49
C THR A 361 14.63 -14.94 -40.00
N LEU A 362 15.58 -14.22 -39.40
CA LEU A 362 15.86 -12.82 -39.74
C LEU A 362 16.34 -12.65 -41.18
N GLY A 363 15.88 -11.57 -41.80
CA GLY A 363 16.24 -11.17 -43.16
C GLY A 363 17.59 -10.44 -43.25
N SER A 364 17.70 -9.55 -44.24
CA SER A 364 18.90 -8.72 -44.41
C SER A 364 18.81 -7.46 -43.54
N ALA A 365 19.95 -6.97 -43.05
CA ALA A 365 20.00 -5.71 -42.31
C ALA A 365 19.40 -4.56 -43.14
N SER A 366 18.64 -3.70 -42.47
CA SER A 366 17.93 -2.54 -43.03
C SER A 366 18.14 -1.33 -42.11
N ASP A 367 17.73 -0.15 -42.57
CA ASP A 367 17.75 1.07 -41.77
C ASP A 367 16.60 1.06 -40.75
N VAL A 368 16.90 1.47 -39.51
CA VAL A 368 15.87 1.75 -38.50
C VAL A 368 15.32 3.16 -38.75
N THR A 369 14.00 3.31 -38.79
CA THR A 369 13.33 4.62 -38.87
C THR A 369 12.61 4.98 -37.59
N ASP A 370 12.63 6.27 -37.26
CA ASP A 370 12.03 6.84 -36.04
C ASP A 370 11.27 8.15 -36.31
N ILE A 371 10.11 8.09 -36.98
CA ILE A 371 9.32 9.32 -37.22
C ILE A 371 8.15 9.43 -36.26
N ASN A 372 8.04 10.60 -35.63
CA ASN A 372 7.02 10.94 -34.63
C ASN A 372 6.96 9.97 -33.44
N GLY A 373 8.10 9.42 -33.02
CA GLY A 373 8.16 8.51 -31.87
C GLY A 373 7.74 7.07 -32.17
N ASN A 374 7.89 6.61 -33.41
CA ASN A 374 7.56 5.24 -33.83
C ASN A 374 8.78 4.55 -34.44
N LEU A 375 9.21 3.42 -33.87
CA LEU A 375 10.25 2.57 -34.44
C LEU A 375 9.67 1.66 -35.53
N GLY A 376 10.22 1.79 -36.73
CA GLY A 376 9.90 0.97 -37.91
C GLY A 376 11.14 0.56 -38.69
N VAL A 377 10.93 -0.12 -39.81
CA VAL A 377 11.98 -0.61 -40.70
C VAL A 377 11.86 0.10 -42.06
N GLY A 378 12.96 0.52 -42.67
CA GLY A 378 12.92 1.03 -44.04
C GLY A 378 12.63 2.53 -44.16
N ASP A 379 11.58 2.93 -44.90
CA ASP A 379 11.29 4.35 -45.22
C ASP A 379 9.81 4.75 -44.94
N ASP A 380 8.99 3.82 -44.43
CA ASP A 380 7.52 3.91 -44.29
C ASP A 380 7.01 3.92 -42.85
N TYR A 381 7.91 3.91 -41.86
CA TYR A 381 7.63 4.20 -40.44
C TYR A 381 6.77 3.14 -39.73
N ASP A 382 6.79 1.91 -40.22
CA ASP A 382 6.05 0.80 -39.66
C ASP A 382 6.85 -0.50 -39.63
N LEU A 383 6.22 -1.55 -39.12
CA LEU A 383 6.73 -2.91 -39.07
C LEU A 383 5.85 -3.81 -39.94
N ASP A 384 6.24 -3.93 -41.19
CA ASP A 384 5.50 -4.68 -42.20
C ASP A 384 5.68 -6.21 -42.05
N ALA A 385 4.88 -6.96 -42.79
CA ALA A 385 4.96 -8.41 -42.78
C ALA A 385 6.32 -8.90 -43.29
N GLY A 386 7.08 -9.60 -42.43
CA GLY A 386 8.45 -10.02 -42.74
C GLY A 386 9.51 -8.96 -42.47
N GLU A 387 9.18 -7.88 -41.78
CA GLU A 387 10.14 -6.97 -41.20
C GLU A 387 10.32 -7.25 -39.72
N SER A 388 11.54 -7.05 -39.22
CA SER A 388 11.90 -7.35 -37.85
C SER A 388 12.73 -6.24 -37.23
N LEU A 389 12.41 -5.90 -35.99
CA LEU A 389 13.27 -5.09 -35.13
C LEU A 389 13.90 -6.00 -34.08
N GLN A 390 15.19 -5.80 -33.82
CA GLN A 390 15.94 -6.45 -32.75
C GLN A 390 16.54 -5.38 -31.84
N ILE A 391 16.29 -5.50 -30.55
CA ILE A 391 16.77 -4.57 -29.52
C ILE A 391 17.64 -5.33 -28.51
N THR A 392 18.77 -4.73 -28.16
CA THR A 392 19.75 -5.25 -27.20
C THR A 392 20.23 -4.16 -26.26
N VAL A 393 20.57 -4.55 -25.04
CA VAL A 393 21.33 -3.70 -24.12
C VAL A 393 22.82 -4.03 -24.23
N GLU A 394 23.65 -3.00 -24.35
CA GLU A 394 25.10 -3.07 -24.46
C GLU A 394 25.75 -2.20 -23.35
N ASN A 395 27.00 -2.49 -23.02
CA ASN A 395 27.86 -1.65 -22.17
C ASN A 395 27.28 -1.25 -20.78
N ALA A 396 26.42 -2.08 -20.20
CA ALA A 396 25.93 -1.86 -18.84
C ALA A 396 27.08 -1.82 -17.82
N ALA A 397 27.19 -0.74 -17.05
CA ALA A 397 28.28 -0.51 -16.11
C ALA A 397 27.84 0.36 -14.92
N VAL A 398 28.53 0.22 -13.79
CA VAL A 398 28.35 1.03 -12.57
C VAL A 398 29.72 1.55 -12.11
N SER A 399 29.78 2.76 -11.56
CA SER A 399 31.02 3.35 -11.03
C SER A 399 31.48 2.73 -9.71
N ALA A 400 30.55 2.19 -8.93
CA ALA A 400 30.78 1.59 -7.62
C ALA A 400 31.81 0.46 -7.71
N SER A 401 32.89 0.57 -6.94
CA SER A 401 33.99 -0.40 -7.00
C SER A 401 33.58 -1.74 -6.39
N GLY A 402 33.66 -2.81 -7.19
CA GLY A 402 33.33 -4.16 -6.75
C GLY A 402 31.87 -4.54 -6.99
N PHE A 403 31.09 -3.67 -7.62
CA PHE A 403 29.75 -3.96 -8.09
C PHE A 403 29.72 -4.26 -9.59
N VAL A 404 28.69 -4.98 -10.02
CA VAL A 404 28.43 -5.32 -11.42
C VAL A 404 27.00 -5.00 -11.78
N ALA A 405 26.81 -4.41 -12.96
CA ALA A 405 25.51 -4.24 -13.58
C ALA A 405 25.15 -5.49 -14.39
N THR A 406 23.98 -6.07 -14.12
CA THR A 406 23.41 -7.20 -14.84
C THR A 406 22.13 -6.75 -15.51
N PHE A 407 21.96 -7.09 -16.78
CA PHE A 407 20.71 -6.86 -17.50
C PHE A 407 19.78 -8.06 -17.29
N ASP A 408 18.62 -7.82 -16.68
CA ASP A 408 17.71 -8.90 -16.29
C ASP A 408 16.75 -9.27 -17.42
N GLY A 409 16.47 -8.32 -18.32
CA GLY A 409 15.78 -8.57 -19.58
C GLY A 409 14.75 -7.51 -19.94
N PHE A 410 14.26 -7.58 -21.17
CA PHE A 410 13.07 -6.86 -21.61
C PHE A 410 11.81 -7.56 -21.10
N LYS A 411 10.87 -6.77 -20.58
CA LYS A 411 9.63 -7.25 -19.96
C LYS A 411 8.36 -6.83 -20.73
N GLN A 412 8.42 -5.76 -21.52
CA GLN A 412 7.25 -5.27 -22.27
C GLN A 412 7.63 -4.54 -23.55
N MET A 413 6.72 -4.60 -24.53
CA MET A 413 6.67 -3.66 -25.66
C MET A 413 5.34 -2.91 -25.71
N ASP A 414 5.39 -1.64 -26.09
CA ASP A 414 4.24 -0.82 -26.44
C ASP A 414 4.17 -0.63 -27.94
N VAL A 415 2.96 -0.74 -28.49
CA VAL A 415 2.72 -0.68 -29.93
C VAL A 415 1.60 0.30 -30.26
N LEU A 416 1.74 0.93 -31.42
CA LEU A 416 0.77 1.86 -31.98
C LEU A 416 0.40 1.44 -33.39
N GLU A 417 -0.89 1.46 -33.67
CA GLU A 417 -1.43 1.38 -35.00
C GLU A 417 -1.28 2.73 -35.73
N THR A 418 -0.58 2.74 -36.86
CA THR A 418 -0.24 3.99 -37.54
C THR A 418 -1.30 4.43 -38.57
N ASN A 419 -2.24 3.56 -38.97
CA ASN A 419 -3.22 3.83 -40.04
C ASN A 419 -4.63 3.18 -39.91
N GLY A 420 -5.17 2.96 -38.69
CA GLY A 420 -6.60 2.67 -38.46
C GLY A 420 -7.16 1.34 -39.00
N GLY A 421 -6.38 0.27 -38.90
CA GLY A 421 -6.78 -1.12 -39.13
C GLY A 421 -7.42 -1.81 -37.91
N ARG A 422 -7.44 -3.15 -37.99
CA ARG A 422 -7.82 -4.13 -36.96
C ARG A 422 -7.05 -5.40 -37.32
N ASP A 423 -6.62 -6.17 -36.32
CA ASP A 423 -5.99 -7.51 -36.44
C ASP A 423 -4.50 -7.51 -36.90
N HIS A 424 -3.63 -6.81 -36.17
CA HIS A 424 -2.18 -6.81 -36.39
C HIS A 424 -1.51 -8.02 -35.73
N ALA A 425 -0.93 -8.90 -36.53
CA ALA A 425 -0.22 -10.08 -36.03
C ALA A 425 1.28 -9.81 -35.89
N HIS A 426 1.87 -10.28 -34.79
CA HIS A 426 3.31 -10.19 -34.53
C HIS A 426 3.85 -11.50 -33.95
N ILE A 427 5.16 -11.72 -34.11
CA ILE A 427 5.89 -12.86 -33.53
C ILE A 427 7.09 -12.32 -32.74
N ARG A 428 7.32 -12.86 -31.55
CA ARG A 428 8.40 -12.43 -30.64
C ARG A 428 9.51 -13.48 -30.60
N GLY A 429 10.74 -13.07 -30.85
CA GLY A 429 11.95 -13.90 -30.85
C GLY A 429 12.45 -14.32 -32.25
N VAL A 430 13.43 -15.23 -32.26
CA VAL A 430 14.06 -15.79 -33.47
C VAL A 430 14.21 -17.30 -33.32
N GLY A 431 13.91 -18.06 -34.37
CA GLY A 431 13.96 -19.52 -34.36
C GLY A 431 12.57 -20.16 -34.44
N THR A 432 12.32 -21.20 -33.64
CA THR A 432 11.08 -21.99 -33.62
C THR A 432 10.50 -22.03 -32.21
N ASN A 433 9.22 -22.39 -32.09
CA ASN A 433 8.46 -22.43 -30.84
C ASN A 433 8.34 -21.04 -30.17
N LEU A 434 8.06 -20.04 -31.00
CA LEU A 434 7.99 -18.65 -30.58
C LEU A 434 6.56 -18.27 -30.18
N ASP A 435 6.47 -17.32 -29.26
CA ASP A 435 5.22 -16.65 -28.91
C ASP A 435 4.82 -15.63 -29.97
N SER A 436 3.52 -15.45 -30.11
CA SER A 436 2.88 -14.56 -31.08
C SER A 436 1.63 -13.93 -30.46
N GLY A 437 1.17 -12.84 -31.05
CA GLY A 437 -0.02 -12.13 -30.59
C GLY A 437 -0.73 -11.38 -31.69
N ILE A 438 -1.96 -10.94 -31.39
CA ILE A 438 -2.77 -10.07 -32.23
C ILE A 438 -3.28 -8.90 -31.38
N PHE A 439 -3.28 -7.68 -31.93
CA PHE A 439 -4.06 -6.57 -31.39
C PHE A 439 -4.97 -5.94 -32.46
N SER A 440 -6.03 -5.30 -31.98
CA SER A 440 -7.04 -4.63 -32.81
C SER A 440 -7.43 -3.24 -32.30
N SER A 441 -6.72 -2.73 -31.29
CA SER A 441 -6.87 -1.40 -30.70
C SER A 441 -5.84 -0.43 -31.27
N ALA A 442 -6.09 0.88 -31.14
CA ALA A 442 -5.18 1.91 -31.63
C ALA A 442 -3.79 1.83 -30.98
N THR A 443 -3.75 1.54 -29.68
CA THR A 443 -2.54 1.23 -28.91
C THR A 443 -2.71 -0.11 -28.21
N ALA A 444 -1.61 -0.81 -27.97
CA ALA A 444 -1.58 -2.01 -27.14
C ALA A 444 -0.22 -2.15 -26.45
N SER A 445 -0.21 -2.88 -25.34
CA SER A 445 1.00 -3.26 -24.61
C SER A 445 1.04 -4.78 -24.47
N PHE A 446 2.23 -5.34 -24.52
CA PHE A 446 2.41 -6.79 -24.44
C PHE A 446 3.54 -7.15 -23.50
N ALA A 447 3.20 -7.72 -22.34
CA ALA A 447 4.16 -8.33 -21.43
C ALA A 447 4.87 -9.54 -22.07
N THR A 448 6.11 -9.78 -21.64
CA THR A 448 6.93 -10.93 -21.98
C THR A 448 7.67 -11.44 -20.74
N ALA A 449 7.97 -12.75 -20.69
CA ALA A 449 9.02 -13.23 -19.80
C ALA A 449 10.33 -12.46 -20.08
N PRO A 450 11.25 -12.31 -19.10
CA PRO A 450 12.48 -11.58 -19.28
C PRO A 450 13.32 -12.15 -20.44
N VAL A 451 13.57 -11.34 -21.47
CA VAL A 451 14.40 -11.72 -22.62
C VAL A 451 15.64 -10.85 -22.75
N GLN A 452 16.79 -11.49 -22.99
CA GLN A 452 18.09 -10.81 -23.12
C GLN A 452 18.25 -10.05 -24.45
N THR A 453 17.51 -10.47 -25.48
CA THR A 453 17.43 -9.80 -26.77
C THR A 453 15.97 -9.79 -27.17
N PHE A 454 15.41 -8.59 -27.29
CA PHE A 454 14.04 -8.44 -27.73
C PHE A 454 14.02 -8.44 -29.25
N THR A 455 13.23 -9.30 -29.88
CA THR A 455 13.04 -9.28 -31.33
C THR A 455 11.56 -9.41 -31.61
N VAL A 456 11.03 -8.55 -32.47
CA VAL A 456 9.65 -8.64 -32.91
C VAL A 456 9.59 -8.57 -34.43
N THR A 457 8.70 -9.38 -35.01
CA THR A 457 8.50 -9.48 -36.45
C THR A 457 7.04 -9.23 -36.79
N GLY A 458 6.78 -8.37 -37.76
CA GLY A 458 5.46 -8.20 -38.34
C GLY A 458 5.04 -9.49 -39.06
N ALA A 459 3.87 -10.04 -38.69
CA ALA A 459 3.40 -11.32 -39.19
C ALA A 459 2.11 -11.24 -40.04
N GLY A 460 1.70 -10.01 -40.39
CA GLY A 460 0.64 -9.72 -41.34
C GLY A 460 -0.60 -9.07 -40.72
N SER A 461 -1.50 -8.65 -41.61
CA SER A 461 -2.85 -8.17 -41.31
C SER A 461 -3.80 -8.66 -42.40
N TYR A 462 -5.11 -8.71 -42.13
CA TYR A 462 -6.11 -9.20 -43.11
C TYR A 462 -6.19 -8.34 -44.39
N TYR A 463 -5.58 -7.14 -44.42
CA TYR A 463 -5.57 -6.20 -45.55
C TYR A 463 -4.22 -5.49 -45.68
N ALA A 464 -3.64 -5.47 -46.89
CA ALA A 464 -2.30 -4.94 -47.20
C ALA A 464 -2.07 -3.41 -47.06
N THR A 465 -2.91 -2.69 -46.30
CA THR A 465 -2.83 -1.22 -46.10
C THR A 465 -2.83 -0.82 -44.63
N ARG A 466 -2.49 -1.74 -43.72
CA ARG A 466 -2.62 -1.56 -42.27
C ARG A 466 -1.26 -1.81 -41.62
N THR A 467 -0.72 -0.76 -41.00
CA THR A 467 0.67 -0.61 -40.57
C THR A 467 0.71 -0.29 -39.08
N TRP A 468 1.76 -0.72 -38.38
CA TRP A 468 1.94 -0.54 -36.92
C TRP A 468 3.42 -0.42 -36.56
N ALA A 469 3.74 0.13 -35.39
CA ALA A 469 5.11 0.37 -34.96
C ALA A 469 5.29 0.10 -33.46
N ILE A 470 6.55 -0.02 -33.03
CA ILE A 470 6.91 -0.02 -31.60
C ILE A 470 7.07 1.42 -31.13
N THR A 471 6.43 1.77 -30.02
CA THR A 471 6.50 3.12 -29.44
C THR A 471 7.28 3.17 -28.14
N GLY A 472 7.40 2.05 -27.43
CA GLY A 472 8.07 1.98 -26.14
C GLY A 472 8.50 0.59 -25.76
N LEU A 473 9.45 0.51 -24.82
CA LEU A 473 9.98 -0.72 -24.24
C LEU A 473 10.14 -0.53 -22.73
N ALA A 474 9.94 -1.61 -21.97
CA ALA A 474 10.28 -1.68 -20.55
C ALA A 474 11.25 -2.82 -20.26
N PHE A 475 12.25 -2.57 -19.41
CA PHE A 475 13.34 -3.52 -19.14
C PHE A 475 14.02 -3.26 -17.80
N GLU A 476 14.71 -4.27 -17.27
CA GLU A 476 15.21 -4.29 -15.89
C GLU A 476 16.72 -4.55 -15.79
N PHE A 477 17.33 -4.00 -14.73
CA PHE A 477 18.70 -4.25 -14.33
C PHE A 477 18.81 -4.57 -12.83
N THR A 478 19.86 -5.32 -12.52
CA THR A 478 20.36 -5.56 -11.18
C THR A 478 21.80 -5.07 -11.06
N VAL A 479 22.07 -4.12 -10.16
CA VAL A 479 23.42 -3.78 -9.73
C VAL A 479 23.73 -4.58 -8.48
N SER A 480 24.80 -5.38 -8.45
CA SER A 480 25.09 -6.28 -7.32
C SER A 480 26.57 -6.33 -6.95
N ASN A 481 26.87 -6.61 -5.69
CA ASN A 481 28.21 -6.95 -5.23
C ASN A 481 28.41 -8.47 -5.32
N PRO A 482 29.23 -9.00 -6.25
CA PRO A 482 29.42 -10.44 -6.43
C PRO A 482 30.07 -11.15 -5.23
N SER A 483 30.65 -10.37 -4.30
CA SER A 483 31.29 -10.90 -3.09
C SER A 483 30.32 -10.99 -1.90
N ALA A 484 29.13 -10.40 -2.02
CA ALA A 484 28.04 -10.53 -1.07
C ALA A 484 27.10 -11.68 -1.49
N PRO A 485 26.47 -12.41 -0.53
CA PRO A 485 25.47 -13.41 -0.88
C PRO A 485 24.29 -12.75 -1.62
N TYR A 486 23.96 -13.27 -2.81
CA TYR A 486 22.75 -12.93 -3.54
C TYR A 486 21.54 -13.46 -2.76
N VAL A 487 20.67 -12.55 -2.33
CA VAL A 487 19.34 -12.86 -1.78
C VAL A 487 18.42 -11.90 -2.48
N GLU A 488 17.54 -12.37 -3.36
CA GLU A 488 16.54 -11.52 -4.01
C GLU A 488 15.51 -11.09 -2.95
N ASP A 489 15.69 -9.88 -2.40
CA ASP A 489 14.69 -9.11 -1.68
C ASP A 489 13.49 -8.78 -2.58
N LEU A 490 12.59 -9.75 -2.65
CA LEU A 490 11.22 -9.61 -3.14
C LEU A 490 10.27 -9.34 -1.95
N SER A 491 10.77 -8.72 -0.87
CA SER A 491 9.98 -8.41 0.33
C SER A 491 9.38 -7.00 0.33
N ASP A 492 9.77 -6.18 -0.65
CA ASP A 492 9.37 -4.78 -0.78
C ASP A 492 8.99 -4.43 -2.24
N TYR A 493 7.68 -4.45 -2.52
CA TYR A 493 7.10 -4.14 -3.83
C TYR A 493 6.74 -2.65 -3.98
N SER A 494 7.14 -1.79 -3.03
CA SER A 494 7.02 -0.32 -3.18
C SER A 494 7.78 0.18 -4.39
N ASN A 495 8.73 -0.66 -4.78
CA ASN A 495 9.70 -0.52 -5.84
C ASN A 495 9.21 -1.01 -7.20
N ASP A 496 8.18 -1.85 -7.24
CA ASP A 496 7.62 -2.30 -8.50
C ASP A 496 6.72 -1.23 -9.12
N PRO A 497 6.65 -1.12 -10.47
CA PRO A 497 5.89 -0.11 -11.18
C PRO A 497 4.41 -0.21 -10.83
N THR A 498 3.99 0.48 -9.78
CA THR A 498 2.59 0.84 -9.66
C THR A 498 2.28 2.06 -10.51
N GLY A 499 3.26 2.74 -11.13
CA GLY A 499 3.09 3.77 -12.16
C GLY A 499 3.41 5.20 -11.67
N PRO A 500 3.25 6.25 -12.48
CA PRO A 500 3.80 7.57 -12.18
C PRO A 500 2.79 8.40 -11.36
N GLY A 501 3.03 8.60 -10.06
CA GLY A 501 2.26 9.58 -9.29
C GLY A 501 1.98 9.19 -7.85
N TYR A 502 2.71 9.84 -6.94
CA TYR A 502 2.51 9.89 -5.48
C TYR A 502 3.38 8.94 -4.64
N ILE A 503 4.33 9.55 -3.93
CA ILE A 503 5.37 8.93 -3.10
C ILE A 503 5.14 9.25 -1.60
N ASP A 504 4.16 10.11 -1.29
CA ASP A 504 3.93 10.52 0.10
C ASP A 504 3.23 9.41 0.90
N PRO A 505 3.68 9.16 2.14
CA PRO A 505 3.00 8.22 3.02
C PRO A 505 1.62 8.73 3.43
N TYR A 506 0.67 7.82 3.63
CA TYR A 506 -0.66 8.17 4.14
C TYR A 506 -0.56 8.98 5.44
N PRO A 507 -1.44 9.97 5.67
CA PRO A 507 -1.48 10.65 6.95
C PRO A 507 -1.80 9.64 8.06
N VAL A 508 -1.08 9.77 9.17
CA VAL A 508 -1.31 8.96 10.35
C VAL A 508 -2.72 9.24 10.87
N GLN A 509 -3.53 8.20 11.03
CA GLN A 509 -4.81 8.31 11.69
C GLN A 509 -4.57 8.71 13.15
N THR A 510 -5.20 9.79 13.58
CA THR A 510 -5.07 10.31 14.95
C THR A 510 -6.38 10.25 15.74
N ASP A 511 -7.52 10.17 15.06
CA ASP A 511 -8.83 10.00 15.68
C ASP A 511 -9.35 8.56 15.49
N PHE A 512 -9.50 7.85 16.59
CA PHE A 512 -9.98 6.47 16.65
C PHE A 512 -11.33 6.35 17.36
N THR A 513 -12.00 7.47 17.64
CA THR A 513 -13.14 7.54 18.59
C THR A 513 -14.29 6.61 18.21
N ASN A 514 -14.53 6.38 16.91
CA ASN A 514 -15.60 5.52 16.39
C ASN A 514 -15.07 4.45 15.43
N TYR A 515 -13.82 4.02 15.62
CA TYR A 515 -13.30 2.88 14.88
C TYR A 515 -14.08 1.61 15.29
N PRO A 516 -14.23 0.65 14.37
CA PRO A 516 -14.89 -0.61 14.70
C PRO A 516 -14.16 -1.32 15.84
N GLU A 517 -14.90 -2.08 16.65
CA GLU A 517 -14.26 -2.92 17.64
C GLU A 517 -13.30 -3.90 16.94
N PHE A 518 -12.08 -4.01 17.46
CA PHE A 518 -11.06 -4.88 16.93
C PHE A 518 -10.62 -5.91 17.96
N SER A 519 -10.50 -7.17 17.53
CA SER A 519 -10.05 -8.26 18.38
C SER A 519 -9.34 -9.33 17.56
N TRP A 520 -8.20 -9.76 18.06
CA TRP A 520 -7.48 -10.93 17.56
C TRP A 520 -8.06 -12.28 18.04
N GLY A 521 -9.23 -12.28 18.67
CA GLY A 521 -9.86 -13.50 19.20
C GLY A 521 -10.09 -14.56 18.12
N SER A 522 -10.56 -14.13 16.95
CA SER A 522 -10.70 -14.93 15.72
C SER A 522 -10.26 -14.07 14.52
N VAL A 523 -10.46 -14.54 13.29
CA VAL A 523 -10.26 -13.68 12.10
C VAL A 523 -11.22 -12.48 12.20
N PRO A 524 -10.75 -11.23 12.18
CA PRO A 524 -11.62 -10.06 12.17
C PRO A 524 -12.36 -9.98 10.83
N ARG A 525 -13.67 -9.76 10.87
CA ARG A 525 -14.53 -9.87 9.69
C ARG A 525 -15.33 -8.62 9.39
N TRP A 526 -15.53 -8.40 8.10
CA TRP A 526 -16.48 -7.42 7.61
C TRP A 526 -17.41 -8.03 6.55
N LEU A 527 -18.52 -7.36 6.26
CA LEU A 527 -19.57 -7.86 5.37
C LEU A 527 -20.10 -6.77 4.44
N ALA A 528 -20.14 -7.04 3.14
CA ALA A 528 -20.96 -6.30 2.19
C ALA A 528 -22.27 -7.05 1.93
N VAL A 529 -23.43 -6.42 2.16
CA VAL A 529 -24.73 -7.10 1.97
C VAL A 529 -25.82 -6.16 1.46
N ARG A 530 -26.67 -6.68 0.56
CA ARG A 530 -27.94 -6.07 0.13
C ARG A 530 -29.11 -7.02 0.22
N SER A 531 -30.28 -6.44 0.49
CA SER A 531 -31.56 -7.11 0.30
C SER A 531 -32.67 -6.11 -0.02
N SER A 532 -33.44 -6.41 -1.07
CA SER A 532 -34.68 -5.66 -1.33
C SER A 532 -35.81 -6.05 -0.37
N SER A 533 -35.69 -7.20 0.31
CA SER A 533 -36.63 -7.69 1.32
C SER A 533 -36.08 -7.43 2.72
N ALA A 534 -36.96 -7.35 3.73
CA ALA A 534 -36.51 -7.17 5.10
C ALA A 534 -35.70 -8.39 5.58
N PHE A 535 -34.53 -8.16 6.17
CA PHE A 535 -33.75 -9.23 6.78
C PHE A 535 -34.56 -9.95 7.86
N THR A 536 -34.45 -11.28 7.92
CA THR A 536 -35.08 -12.07 8.99
C THR A 536 -34.39 -11.82 10.34
N GLU A 537 -35.02 -12.23 11.45
CA GLU A 537 -34.37 -12.16 12.76
C GLU A 537 -33.13 -13.06 12.84
N ALA A 538 -33.13 -14.19 12.11
CA ALA A 538 -31.99 -15.09 12.05
C ALA A 538 -30.80 -14.43 11.33
N GLU A 539 -31.04 -13.79 10.19
CA GLU A 539 -30.02 -13.04 9.44
C GLU A 539 -29.44 -11.89 10.27
N ILE A 540 -30.29 -11.06 10.92
CA ILE A 540 -29.81 -9.97 11.79
C ILE A 540 -28.92 -10.51 12.92
N ASN A 541 -29.34 -11.60 13.57
CA ASN A 541 -28.53 -12.22 14.62
C ASN A 541 -27.24 -12.83 14.07
N SER A 542 -27.26 -13.44 12.89
CA SER A 542 -26.06 -13.98 12.26
C SER A 542 -25.07 -12.85 11.99
N ILE A 543 -25.51 -11.80 11.31
CA ILE A 543 -24.66 -10.66 10.95
C ILE A 543 -24.07 -10.00 12.21
N ALA A 544 -24.91 -9.64 13.17
CA ALA A 544 -24.49 -8.87 14.35
C ALA A 544 -23.52 -9.61 15.28
N ASN A 545 -23.53 -10.95 15.26
CA ASN A 545 -22.64 -11.77 16.11
C ASN A 545 -21.35 -12.18 15.39
N ASN A 546 -21.26 -12.02 14.08
CA ASN A 546 -20.17 -12.57 13.28
C ASN A 546 -19.27 -11.51 12.62
N TYR A 547 -19.78 -10.30 12.37
CA TYR A 547 -19.05 -9.26 11.64
C TYR A 547 -18.91 -7.99 12.47
N GLN A 548 -17.72 -7.39 12.45
CA GLN A 548 -17.43 -6.13 13.14
C GLN A 548 -17.84 -4.92 12.30
N VAL A 549 -17.74 -5.04 10.98
CA VAL A 549 -18.11 -3.97 10.03
C VAL A 549 -19.11 -4.50 9.01
N VAL A 550 -20.20 -3.77 8.79
CA VAL A 550 -21.27 -4.16 7.87
C VAL A 550 -21.58 -2.99 6.94
N MET A 551 -21.25 -3.13 5.66
CA MET A 551 -21.67 -2.21 4.63
C MET A 551 -23.00 -2.67 4.04
N LEU A 552 -24.03 -1.84 4.23
CA LEU A 552 -25.33 -2.03 3.61
C LEU A 552 -25.29 -1.42 2.20
N GLU A 553 -25.06 -2.28 1.20
CA GLU A 553 -24.88 -1.92 -0.22
C GLU A 553 -26.13 -1.26 -0.85
N LYS A 554 -26.03 -0.85 -2.12
CA LYS A 554 -27.18 -0.41 -2.94
C LYS A 554 -28.35 -1.41 -2.91
N ALA A 555 -29.55 -0.91 -3.18
CA ALA A 555 -30.81 -1.68 -3.21
C ALA A 555 -31.28 -2.26 -1.85
N ASN A 556 -30.80 -1.72 -0.73
CA ASN A 556 -31.23 -2.09 0.64
C ASN A 556 -32.54 -1.43 1.10
N ALA A 557 -33.58 -1.39 0.26
CA ALA A 557 -34.87 -0.82 0.67
C ALA A 557 -35.58 -1.63 1.75
N GLN A 558 -35.36 -2.95 1.82
CA GLN A 558 -35.88 -3.81 2.89
C GLN A 558 -37.40 -3.67 3.16
N GLY A 559 -38.17 -3.46 2.10
CA GLY A 559 -39.61 -3.20 2.18
C GLY A 559 -40.01 -1.81 2.71
N GLN A 560 -39.06 -0.91 2.95
CA GLN A 560 -39.29 0.50 3.29
C GLN A 560 -39.55 1.35 2.03
N ALA A 561 -39.91 2.62 2.25
CA ALA A 561 -40.26 3.56 1.19
C ALA A 561 -39.08 4.02 0.32
N SER A 562 -37.86 3.95 0.86
CA SER A 562 -36.61 4.27 0.16
C SER A 562 -35.46 3.40 0.69
N ILE A 563 -34.34 3.36 -0.04
CA ILE A 563 -33.11 2.69 0.38
C ILE A 563 -32.59 3.28 1.70
N ASP A 564 -32.58 4.60 1.86
CA ASP A 564 -32.09 5.28 3.09
C ASP A 564 -32.86 4.79 4.33
N ALA A 565 -34.20 4.72 4.24
CA ALA A 565 -35.05 4.24 5.32
C ALA A 565 -34.83 2.74 5.61
N GLY A 566 -34.58 1.94 4.59
CA GLY A 566 -34.24 0.53 4.73
C GLY A 566 -32.90 0.31 5.44
N VAL A 567 -31.88 1.08 5.07
CA VAL A 567 -30.55 1.04 5.69
C VAL A 567 -30.61 1.46 7.16
N ILE A 568 -31.30 2.57 7.49
CA ILE A 568 -31.50 3.01 8.87
C ILE A 568 -32.22 1.91 9.69
N ASN A 569 -33.25 1.28 9.13
CA ASN A 569 -33.97 0.21 9.80
C ASN A 569 -33.08 -1.00 10.10
N ALA A 570 -32.30 -1.45 9.12
CA ALA A 570 -31.39 -2.59 9.27
C ALA A 570 -30.30 -2.30 10.31
N SER A 571 -29.66 -1.13 10.21
CA SER A 571 -28.64 -0.68 11.15
C SER A 571 -29.17 -0.61 12.59
N THR A 572 -30.36 -0.06 12.78
CA THR A 572 -31.04 -0.02 14.10
C THR A 572 -31.26 -1.43 14.67
N ARG A 573 -31.65 -2.39 13.83
CA ARG A 573 -31.88 -3.78 14.24
C ARG A 573 -30.58 -4.51 14.56
N LEU A 574 -29.51 -4.27 13.81
CA LEU A 574 -28.17 -4.80 14.08
C LEU A 574 -27.65 -4.28 15.42
N LYS A 575 -27.68 -2.96 15.64
CA LYS A 575 -27.21 -2.33 16.89
C LYS A 575 -28.05 -2.68 18.12
N ALA A 576 -29.32 -3.06 17.92
CA ALA A 576 -30.15 -3.59 19.01
C ALA A 576 -29.69 -4.98 19.50
N VAL A 577 -29.02 -5.78 18.63
CA VAL A 577 -28.44 -7.07 18.98
C VAL A 577 -27.01 -6.88 19.50
N ASN A 578 -26.20 -6.10 18.79
CA ASN A 578 -24.82 -5.80 19.14
C ASN A 578 -24.49 -4.34 18.81
N SER A 579 -24.37 -3.49 19.83
CA SER A 579 -24.11 -2.06 19.66
C SER A 579 -22.75 -1.74 19.06
N ASP A 580 -21.81 -2.69 19.13
CA ASP A 580 -20.41 -2.51 18.75
C ASP A 580 -20.17 -2.77 17.26
N VAL A 581 -21.18 -3.29 16.54
CA VAL A 581 -21.14 -3.43 15.08
C VAL A 581 -21.10 -2.04 14.44
N THR A 582 -20.10 -1.82 13.59
CA THR A 582 -20.01 -0.66 12.71
C THR A 582 -20.88 -0.88 11.48
N THR A 583 -21.80 0.05 11.19
CA THR A 583 -22.63 0.01 9.98
C THR A 583 -22.32 1.17 9.03
N LEU A 584 -22.20 0.87 7.74
CA LEU A 584 -21.81 1.82 6.70
C LEU A 584 -22.90 1.98 5.65
N PHE A 585 -23.19 3.23 5.29
CA PHE A 585 -24.15 3.59 4.24
C PHE A 585 -23.46 3.70 2.88
N TYR A 586 -23.82 2.84 1.93
CA TYR A 586 -23.24 2.84 0.59
C TYR A 586 -23.76 4.00 -0.29
N ARG A 587 -22.85 4.64 -1.03
CA ARG A 587 -23.18 5.57 -2.11
C ARG A 587 -22.15 5.51 -3.24
N ASN A 588 -22.59 5.63 -4.48
CA ASN A 588 -21.68 5.69 -5.64
C ASN A 588 -21.40 7.14 -6.04
N THR A 589 -20.13 7.45 -6.33
CA THR A 589 -19.66 8.81 -6.63
C THR A 589 -19.77 9.19 -8.11
N VAL A 590 -19.95 8.22 -9.01
CA VAL A 590 -19.96 8.41 -10.47
C VAL A 590 -21.30 8.05 -11.12
N VAL A 591 -22.06 7.14 -10.53
CA VAL A 591 -23.25 6.50 -11.11
C VAL A 591 -24.49 6.82 -10.29
N HIS A 592 -25.56 7.21 -10.97
CA HIS A 592 -26.87 7.33 -10.33
C HIS A 592 -27.59 5.98 -10.28
N TYR A 593 -27.66 5.38 -9.09
CA TYR A 593 -28.57 4.29 -8.77
C TYR A 593 -29.83 4.86 -8.11
N GLY A 594 -31.00 4.52 -8.63
CA GLY A 594 -32.28 4.97 -8.06
C GLY A 594 -32.76 4.13 -6.87
N GLY A 595 -33.85 4.58 -6.24
CA GLY A 595 -34.48 3.99 -5.05
C GLY A 595 -34.26 4.79 -3.76
N TYR A 596 -33.58 5.93 -3.84
CA TYR A 596 -33.29 6.80 -2.68
C TYR A 596 -34.36 7.89 -2.53
N ALA A 597 -34.54 8.40 -1.32
CA ALA A 597 -35.48 9.50 -1.07
C ALA A 597 -35.07 10.78 -1.85
N SER A 598 -33.76 10.98 -2.05
CA SER A 598 -33.17 12.10 -2.80
C SER A 598 -33.55 12.11 -4.29
N ASP A 599 -34.01 11.01 -4.85
CA ASP A 599 -34.34 10.90 -6.27
C ASP A 599 -35.48 11.85 -6.68
N ALA A 600 -36.31 12.25 -5.72
CA ALA A 600 -37.40 13.21 -5.95
C ALA A 600 -36.91 14.59 -6.43
N SER A 601 -35.66 14.95 -6.17
CA SER A 601 -35.03 16.21 -6.57
C SER A 601 -33.89 16.04 -7.59
N TYR A 602 -33.61 14.82 -8.06
CA TYR A 602 -32.52 14.56 -9.00
C TYR A 602 -32.87 15.00 -10.43
N ASN A 603 -32.12 15.97 -10.98
CA ASN A 603 -32.27 16.39 -12.38
C ASN A 603 -31.36 15.59 -13.31
N SER A 604 -31.82 14.40 -13.70
CA SER A 604 -31.03 13.47 -14.51
C SER A 604 -30.62 14.00 -15.89
N ASP A 605 -31.36 14.90 -16.52
CA ASP A 605 -31.09 15.34 -17.90
C ASP A 605 -29.98 16.38 -17.96
N ASP A 606 -29.90 17.27 -16.96
CA ASP A 606 -28.90 18.33 -16.90
C ASP A 606 -27.67 17.94 -16.09
N TRP A 607 -27.83 17.09 -15.06
CA TRP A 607 -26.74 16.71 -14.16
C TRP A 607 -25.96 15.46 -14.58
N SER A 608 -26.19 14.97 -15.79
CA SER A 608 -25.45 13.83 -16.34
C SER A 608 -24.40 14.29 -17.35
N GLN A 609 -23.34 13.49 -17.52
CA GLN A 609 -22.39 13.68 -18.61
C GLN A 609 -23.03 13.36 -19.96
N TYR A 610 -22.85 14.23 -20.95
CA TYR A 610 -23.32 14.02 -22.33
C TYR A 610 -22.42 14.76 -23.34
N THR A 611 -22.45 14.30 -24.59
CA THR A 611 -22.05 15.09 -25.76
C THR A 611 -23.30 15.65 -26.44
N GLU A 612 -23.23 16.87 -26.95
CA GLU A 612 -24.35 17.51 -27.66
C GLU A 612 -23.99 17.73 -29.12
N ASP A 613 -24.81 17.20 -30.02
CA ASP A 613 -24.68 17.41 -31.46
C ASP A 613 -25.12 18.81 -31.86
N ALA A 614 -24.72 19.26 -33.05
CA ALA A 614 -25.05 20.60 -33.57
C ALA A 614 -26.56 20.87 -33.72
N ASP A 615 -27.41 19.84 -33.68
CA ASP A 615 -28.87 19.96 -33.69
C ASP A 615 -29.51 19.98 -32.29
N GLY A 616 -28.70 19.94 -31.23
CA GLY A 616 -29.12 19.93 -29.83
C GLY A 616 -29.42 18.54 -29.28
N THR A 617 -29.14 17.47 -30.02
CA THR A 617 -29.32 16.10 -29.53
C THR A 617 -28.22 15.75 -28.52
N ARG A 618 -28.63 15.36 -27.30
CA ARG A 618 -27.70 14.89 -26.25
C ARG A 618 -27.52 13.38 -26.31
N THR A 619 -26.27 12.92 -26.34
CA THR A 619 -25.88 11.52 -26.16
C THR A 619 -25.20 11.39 -24.80
N TYR A 620 -25.85 10.68 -23.88
CA TYR A 620 -25.39 10.54 -22.50
C TYR A 620 -24.28 9.50 -22.36
N SER A 621 -23.32 9.78 -21.48
CA SER A 621 -22.32 8.80 -21.05
C SER A 621 -22.97 7.79 -20.12
N LEU A 622 -22.97 6.51 -20.52
CA LEU A 622 -23.62 5.44 -19.79
C LEU A 622 -22.62 4.43 -19.22
N ILE A 623 -22.99 3.82 -18.09
CA ILE A 623 -22.36 2.64 -17.51
C ILE A 623 -23.33 1.47 -17.65
N ARG A 624 -22.79 0.30 -18.06
CA ARG A 624 -23.57 -0.91 -18.38
C ARG A 624 -24.70 -0.64 -19.39
N ASP A 625 -24.48 0.34 -20.28
CA ASP A 625 -25.44 0.82 -21.29
C ASP A 625 -26.80 1.33 -20.75
N ILE A 626 -26.95 1.51 -19.44
CA ILE A 626 -28.26 1.87 -18.83
C ILE A 626 -28.17 2.96 -17.75
N TYR A 627 -27.06 3.09 -17.02
CA TYR A 627 -26.95 4.06 -15.94
C TYR A 627 -26.20 5.32 -16.37
N ARG A 628 -26.77 6.50 -16.12
CA ARG A 628 -26.13 7.77 -16.44
C ARG A 628 -25.01 8.10 -15.44
N LYS A 629 -23.92 8.67 -15.96
CA LYS A 629 -22.80 9.18 -15.14
C LYS A 629 -23.07 10.61 -14.67
N TYR A 630 -22.80 10.89 -13.40
CA TYR A 630 -22.84 12.24 -12.83
C TYR A 630 -21.83 13.17 -13.51
N ASN A 631 -22.18 14.44 -13.62
CA ASN A 631 -21.27 15.50 -14.07
C ASN A 631 -20.89 16.42 -12.91
N ALA A 632 -19.74 16.15 -12.26
CA ALA A 632 -19.25 16.91 -11.12
C ALA A 632 -18.90 18.38 -11.45
N ASP A 633 -18.79 18.76 -12.73
CA ASP A 633 -18.56 20.16 -13.11
C ASP A 633 -19.78 21.07 -12.85
N ILE A 634 -20.94 20.48 -12.53
CA ILE A 634 -22.17 21.21 -12.23
C ILE A 634 -22.27 21.43 -10.72
N PRO A 635 -22.18 22.69 -10.24
CA PRO A 635 -22.23 23.00 -8.81
C PRO A 635 -23.50 22.47 -8.12
N GLU A 636 -24.66 22.62 -8.76
CA GLU A 636 -25.94 22.17 -8.20
C GLU A 636 -26.01 20.64 -8.03
N LEU A 637 -25.32 19.88 -8.89
CA LEU A 637 -25.21 18.43 -8.72
C LEU A 637 -24.34 18.09 -7.51
N ARG A 638 -23.21 18.79 -7.33
CA ARG A 638 -22.31 18.55 -6.20
C ARG A 638 -23.01 18.83 -4.87
N GLU A 639 -23.69 19.97 -4.77
CA GLU A 639 -24.52 20.31 -3.62
C GLU A 639 -25.57 19.23 -3.35
N TRP A 640 -26.36 18.86 -4.37
CA TRP A 640 -27.38 17.81 -4.21
C TRP A 640 -26.78 16.46 -3.81
N TRP A 641 -25.64 16.07 -4.39
CA TRP A 641 -25.04 14.76 -4.13
C TRP A 641 -24.51 14.68 -2.70
N ILE A 642 -23.88 15.76 -2.20
CA ILE A 642 -23.41 15.86 -0.82
C ILE A 642 -24.61 15.82 0.15
N ASP A 643 -25.64 16.65 -0.07
CA ASP A 643 -26.85 16.65 0.75
C ASP A 643 -27.48 15.26 0.82
N ALA A 644 -27.57 14.60 -0.33
CA ALA A 644 -28.15 13.27 -0.40
C ALA A 644 -27.26 12.21 0.29
N ALA A 645 -25.93 12.34 0.27
CA ALA A 645 -25.02 11.48 1.01
C ALA A 645 -25.17 11.65 2.53
N LEU A 646 -25.31 12.89 2.99
CA LEU A 646 -25.46 13.25 4.41
C LEU A 646 -26.88 13.02 4.95
N SER A 647 -27.90 12.93 4.07
CA SER A 647 -29.31 12.85 4.45
C SER A 647 -29.64 11.71 5.42
N VAL A 648 -28.83 10.64 5.42
CA VAL A 648 -29.01 9.51 6.33
C VAL A 648 -28.77 9.91 7.80
N PHE A 649 -28.02 10.99 8.04
CA PHE A 649 -27.76 11.54 9.37
C PHE A 649 -28.79 12.60 9.81
N ASP A 650 -29.68 13.04 8.92
CA ASP A 650 -30.79 13.93 9.29
C ASP A 650 -31.88 13.19 10.08
N ASP A 651 -31.97 11.87 9.88
CA ASP A 651 -32.81 10.99 10.68
C ASP A 651 -32.13 10.72 12.04
N PRO A 652 -32.81 10.92 13.18
CA PRO A 652 -32.24 10.65 14.50
C PRO A 652 -31.74 9.20 14.69
N ASP A 653 -32.44 8.22 14.12
CA ASP A 653 -32.02 6.82 14.19
C ASP A 653 -30.84 6.57 13.24
N GLY A 654 -30.78 7.25 12.09
CA GLY A 654 -29.62 7.20 11.20
C GLY A 654 -28.37 7.83 11.83
N LEU A 655 -28.50 9.02 12.45
CA LEU A 655 -27.41 9.66 13.20
C LEU A 655 -26.89 8.78 14.35
N ALA A 656 -27.79 8.07 15.04
CA ALA A 656 -27.44 7.21 16.16
C ALA A 656 -26.81 5.88 15.71
N ASN A 657 -27.28 5.30 14.60
CA ASN A 657 -26.95 3.92 14.26
C ASN A 657 -26.04 3.76 13.05
N ILE A 658 -25.91 4.73 12.14
CA ILE A 658 -24.98 4.63 11.00
C ILE A 658 -23.67 5.27 11.39
N ASP A 659 -22.58 4.52 11.29
CA ASP A 659 -21.26 4.93 11.79
C ASP A 659 -20.43 5.61 10.71
N GLY A 660 -20.76 5.43 9.43
CA GLY A 660 -20.04 6.03 8.33
C GLY A 660 -20.70 5.90 6.96
N ILE A 661 -20.05 6.52 5.97
CA ILE A 661 -20.42 6.45 4.55
C ILE A 661 -19.35 5.64 3.81
N PHE A 662 -19.80 4.69 3.01
CA PHE A 662 -18.97 3.94 2.07
C PHE A 662 -19.18 4.48 0.66
N LEU A 663 -18.08 4.86 0.00
CA LEU A 663 -18.07 5.42 -1.35
C LEU A 663 -17.58 4.39 -2.36
N ASP A 664 -18.37 4.16 -3.40
CA ASP A 664 -17.99 3.34 -4.56
C ASP A 664 -17.58 4.22 -5.76
N LYS A 665 -16.71 3.66 -6.60
CA LYS A 665 -16.05 4.28 -7.76
C LYS A 665 -15.23 5.50 -7.39
N VAL A 666 -14.55 5.43 -6.24
CA VAL A 666 -13.63 6.50 -5.84
C VAL A 666 -12.37 6.38 -6.66
N GLY A 667 -12.04 7.44 -7.41
CA GLY A 667 -10.85 7.46 -8.26
C GLY A 667 -10.33 8.88 -8.47
N GLY A 668 -9.04 9.11 -8.24
CA GLY A 668 -8.36 10.40 -8.45
C GLY A 668 -7.61 10.55 -9.76
N GLY A 669 -7.23 9.42 -10.39
CA GLY A 669 -6.23 9.43 -11.46
C GLY A 669 -4.85 9.85 -10.94
N ASP A 670 -3.85 9.85 -11.81
CA ASP A 670 -2.42 10.12 -11.51
C ASP A 670 -2.14 11.58 -11.08
N VAL A 671 -3.14 12.28 -10.53
CA VAL A 671 -3.13 13.71 -10.25
C VAL A 671 -3.17 13.92 -8.73
N PRO A 672 -2.30 14.78 -8.18
CA PRO A 672 -2.39 15.20 -6.78
C PRO A 672 -3.82 15.62 -6.42
N LEU A 673 -4.30 15.27 -5.22
CA LEU A 673 -5.62 15.73 -4.74
C LEU A 673 -5.72 17.25 -4.66
N ILE A 674 -4.59 17.87 -4.36
CA ILE A 674 -4.43 19.30 -4.19
C ILE A 674 -3.45 19.80 -5.26
N ASP A 675 -3.83 20.86 -5.96
CA ASP A 675 -2.96 21.52 -6.94
C ASP A 675 -1.81 22.29 -6.27
N ALA A 676 -0.88 22.80 -7.08
CA ALA A 676 0.28 23.54 -6.58
C ALA A 676 -0.08 24.82 -5.79
N ASP A 677 -1.33 25.29 -5.90
CA ASP A 677 -1.84 26.47 -5.22
C ASP A 677 -2.64 26.12 -3.94
N GLY A 678 -2.67 24.84 -3.53
CA GLY A 678 -3.36 24.39 -2.32
C GLY A 678 -4.86 24.14 -2.48
N ASN A 679 -5.40 24.13 -3.70
CA ASN A 679 -6.83 23.92 -3.97
C ASN A 679 -7.13 22.50 -4.43
N PRO A 680 -8.37 21.98 -4.23
CA PRO A 680 -8.78 20.71 -4.83
C PRO A 680 -8.53 20.67 -6.35
N ALA A 681 -7.78 19.67 -6.81
CA ALA A 681 -7.31 19.58 -8.20
C ALA A 681 -8.43 19.35 -9.24
N SER A 682 -9.65 19.01 -8.80
CA SER A 682 -10.82 18.93 -9.67
C SER A 682 -12.12 19.20 -8.91
N ASN A 683 -13.18 19.51 -9.66
CA ASN A 683 -14.52 19.66 -9.09
C ASN A 683 -15.04 18.39 -8.39
N TYR A 684 -14.59 17.21 -8.85
CA TYR A 684 -14.90 15.93 -8.22
C TYR A 684 -14.19 15.78 -6.87
N VAL A 685 -12.90 16.11 -6.81
CA VAL A 685 -12.12 16.08 -5.56
C VAL A 685 -12.70 17.08 -4.55
N ASP A 686 -13.06 18.28 -5.01
CA ASP A 686 -13.74 19.30 -4.20
C ASP A 686 -15.07 18.78 -3.60
N MET A 687 -15.84 17.99 -4.36
CA MET A 687 -17.06 17.35 -3.86
C MET A 687 -16.77 16.37 -2.70
N LEU A 688 -15.67 15.61 -2.79
CA LEU A 688 -15.29 14.65 -1.75
C LEU A 688 -14.72 15.34 -0.50
N TYR A 689 -13.89 16.37 -0.65
CA TYR A 689 -13.44 17.19 0.49
C TYR A 689 -14.62 17.88 1.17
N SER A 690 -15.53 18.46 0.38
CA SER A 690 -16.73 19.12 0.88
C SER A 690 -17.64 18.15 1.64
N LEU A 691 -17.79 16.91 1.17
CA LEU A 691 -18.47 15.86 1.93
C LEU A 691 -17.77 15.65 3.27
N LYS A 692 -16.46 15.37 3.27
CA LYS A 692 -15.68 15.06 4.48
C LYS A 692 -15.77 16.16 5.53
N GLN A 693 -15.70 17.43 5.12
CA GLN A 693 -15.82 18.58 6.02
C GLN A 693 -17.22 18.71 6.64
N GLN A 694 -18.26 18.27 5.95
CA GLN A 694 -19.65 18.35 6.40
C GLN A 694 -20.12 17.11 7.16
N MET A 695 -19.33 16.03 7.18
CA MET A 695 -19.67 14.83 7.93
C MET A 695 -19.78 15.13 9.44
N PRO A 696 -20.78 14.55 10.14
CA PRO A 696 -20.86 14.68 11.58
C PRO A 696 -19.58 14.14 12.26
N ALA A 697 -19.17 14.80 13.34
CA ALA A 697 -17.95 14.43 14.06
C ALA A 697 -17.94 12.94 14.45
N GLY A 698 -16.81 12.29 14.16
CA GLY A 698 -16.58 10.87 14.42
C GLY A 698 -17.23 9.91 13.41
N LYS A 699 -17.93 10.36 12.36
CA LYS A 699 -18.40 9.42 11.32
C LYS A 699 -17.26 9.03 10.37
N LEU A 700 -17.22 7.76 9.99
CA LEU A 700 -16.17 7.19 9.11
C LEU A 700 -16.47 7.48 7.64
N LEU A 701 -15.45 7.85 6.87
CA LEU A 701 -15.49 7.87 5.41
C LEU A 701 -14.57 6.79 4.86
N THR A 702 -15.12 5.94 3.98
CA THR A 702 -14.40 4.82 3.38
C THR A 702 -14.79 4.62 1.92
N GLY A 703 -14.06 3.80 1.18
CA GLY A 703 -14.40 3.42 -0.19
C GLY A 703 -13.41 2.48 -0.85
N ASN A 704 -13.68 2.12 -2.12
CA ASN A 704 -12.79 1.32 -2.97
C ASN A 704 -11.62 2.15 -3.54
N THR A 705 -10.72 2.60 -2.66
CA THR A 705 -9.63 3.53 -3.02
C THR A 705 -8.33 2.82 -3.38
N LEU A 706 -7.75 2.06 -2.45
CA LEU A 706 -6.34 1.68 -2.54
C LEU A 706 -6.04 0.68 -3.67
N ARG A 707 -7.03 -0.11 -4.07
CA ARG A 707 -6.91 -1.04 -5.20
C ARG A 707 -8.09 -0.89 -6.14
N ASN A 708 -8.03 0.15 -6.98
CA ASN A 708 -8.95 0.42 -8.09
C ASN A 708 -8.28 0.25 -9.47
N GLU A 709 -7.22 -0.57 -9.54
CA GLU A 709 -6.39 -0.79 -10.74
C GLU A 709 -5.76 0.52 -11.30
N ASN A 710 -5.70 1.58 -10.50
CA ASN A 710 -5.05 2.84 -10.86
C ASN A 710 -3.56 2.77 -10.52
N PRO A 711 -2.73 3.58 -11.18
CA PRO A 711 -1.35 3.70 -10.77
C PRO A 711 -1.19 4.09 -9.30
N ASN A 712 -0.16 3.53 -8.66
CA ASN A 712 0.15 3.66 -7.23
C ASN A 712 -0.98 3.30 -6.27
N GLY A 713 -2.06 2.66 -6.73
CA GLY A 713 -3.17 2.32 -5.83
C GLY A 713 -3.87 3.55 -5.24
N ASP A 714 -3.87 4.70 -5.92
CA ASP A 714 -4.64 5.89 -5.50
C ASP A 714 -4.38 6.32 -4.03
N ARG A 715 -3.13 6.22 -3.57
CA ARG A 715 -2.72 6.50 -2.18
C ARG A 715 -3.19 7.86 -1.67
N ALA A 716 -3.21 8.87 -2.55
CA ALA A 716 -3.63 10.23 -2.21
C ALA A 716 -5.06 10.26 -1.63
N MET A 717 -5.99 9.42 -2.11
CA MET A 717 -7.35 9.34 -1.56
C MET A 717 -7.41 8.94 -0.08
N MET A 718 -6.35 8.34 0.47
CA MET A 718 -6.27 8.03 1.90
C MET A 718 -6.03 9.26 2.78
N GLU A 719 -5.78 10.44 2.19
CA GLU A 719 -5.82 11.71 2.91
C GLU A 719 -7.20 12.01 3.48
N ILE A 720 -8.26 11.72 2.70
CA ILE A 720 -9.65 12.01 3.08
C ILE A 720 -10.37 10.81 3.70
N MET A 721 -9.83 9.60 3.54
CA MET A 721 -10.45 8.35 4.01
C MET A 721 -9.80 7.76 5.26
N GLU A 722 -10.63 7.27 6.18
CA GLU A 722 -10.19 6.47 7.32
C GLU A 722 -9.87 5.03 6.95
N ALA A 723 -10.47 4.54 5.86
CA ALA A 723 -10.53 3.12 5.57
C ALA A 723 -10.57 2.85 4.06
N SER A 724 -9.94 1.78 3.62
CA SER A 724 -10.00 1.32 2.24
C SER A 724 -10.54 -0.10 2.12
N TYR A 725 -11.36 -0.29 1.10
CA TYR A 725 -11.87 -1.57 0.66
C TYR A 725 -11.11 -2.06 -0.57
N PHE A 726 -10.74 -3.33 -0.56
CA PHE A 726 -9.95 -3.96 -1.61
C PHE A 726 -10.81 -4.97 -2.37
N GLU A 727 -11.25 -4.60 -3.57
CA GLU A 727 -11.79 -5.51 -4.58
C GLU A 727 -10.79 -5.69 -5.71
N ARG A 728 -10.93 -6.75 -6.51
CA ARG A 728 -10.07 -6.97 -7.68
C ARG A 728 -8.58 -6.89 -7.36
N TRP A 729 -8.24 -7.24 -6.12
CA TRP A 729 -6.93 -7.01 -5.51
C TRP A 729 -5.81 -7.87 -6.10
N ARG A 730 -6.16 -8.76 -7.02
CA ARG A 730 -5.25 -9.61 -7.82
C ARG A 730 -4.99 -9.06 -9.22
N LEU A 731 -5.76 -8.06 -9.65
CA LEU A 731 -5.64 -7.52 -10.99
C LEU A 731 -4.44 -6.56 -11.10
N PRO A 732 -3.69 -6.62 -12.20
CA PRO A 732 -2.68 -5.63 -12.56
C PRO A 732 -3.28 -4.20 -12.64
N ASN A 733 -2.48 -3.19 -12.35
CA ASN A 733 -2.89 -1.80 -12.56
C ASN A 733 -3.01 -1.50 -14.08
N LYS A 734 -4.06 -0.77 -14.48
CA LYS A 734 -4.48 -0.46 -15.87
C LYS A 734 -3.47 0.32 -16.71
N SER A 735 -2.41 0.84 -16.09
CA SER A 735 -1.32 1.59 -16.74
C SER A 735 0.07 1.25 -16.17
N SER A 736 0.22 0.09 -15.53
CA SER A 736 1.54 -0.37 -15.09
C SER A 736 2.44 -0.64 -16.32
N SER A 737 3.69 -0.20 -16.25
CA SER A 737 4.71 -0.49 -17.27
C SER A 737 6.05 -0.79 -16.58
N PRO A 738 6.59 -2.02 -16.68
CA PRO A 738 5.94 -3.19 -17.28
C PRO A 738 4.60 -3.58 -16.61
N GLU A 739 3.73 -4.24 -17.38
CA GLU A 739 2.47 -4.80 -16.92
C GLU A 739 2.75 -5.82 -15.82
N GLN A 740 2.07 -5.65 -14.68
CA GLN A 740 2.24 -6.52 -13.51
C GLN A 740 1.72 -7.94 -13.78
N SER A 741 2.39 -8.95 -13.24
CA SER A 741 1.79 -10.28 -13.11
C SER A 741 0.71 -10.28 -12.01
N VAL A 742 -0.11 -11.33 -11.96
CA VAL A 742 -1.09 -11.53 -10.87
C VAL A 742 -0.39 -11.65 -9.50
N ALA A 743 0.81 -12.24 -9.48
CA ALA A 743 1.61 -12.38 -8.26
C ALA A 743 2.11 -11.01 -7.78
N ASP A 744 2.61 -10.17 -8.70
CA ASP A 744 3.03 -8.78 -8.39
C ASP A 744 1.86 -7.95 -7.87
N ALA A 745 0.73 -8.02 -8.56
CA ALA A 745 -0.50 -7.34 -8.17
C ALA A 745 -0.98 -7.76 -6.77
N THR A 746 -0.85 -9.04 -6.43
CA THR A 746 -1.20 -9.56 -5.10
C THR A 746 -0.21 -9.11 -4.04
N ALA A 747 1.08 -9.08 -4.37
CA ALA A 747 2.13 -8.60 -3.47
C ALA A 747 1.96 -7.10 -3.16
N VAL A 748 1.65 -6.29 -4.18
CA VAL A 748 1.29 -4.88 -4.04
C VAL A 748 0.08 -4.70 -3.11
N THR A 749 -0.94 -5.55 -3.21
CA THR A 749 -2.06 -5.53 -2.25
C THR A 749 -1.61 -5.76 -0.82
N ILE A 750 -0.80 -6.80 -0.57
CA ILE A 750 -0.29 -7.12 0.77
C ILE A 750 0.45 -5.90 1.35
N GLN A 751 1.28 -5.27 0.52
CA GLN A 751 2.03 -4.09 0.92
C GLN A 751 1.13 -2.89 1.20
N LEU A 752 0.22 -2.51 0.30
CA LEU A 752 -0.69 -1.37 0.48
C LEU A 752 -1.53 -1.53 1.74
N MET A 753 -2.00 -2.75 2.01
CA MET A 753 -2.66 -3.08 3.26
C MET A 753 -1.75 -2.80 4.46
N ARG A 754 -0.53 -3.36 4.48
CA ARG A 754 0.43 -3.18 5.59
C ARG A 754 0.82 -1.71 5.79
N GLU A 755 1.05 -0.97 4.73
CA GLU A 755 1.33 0.47 4.79
C GLU A 755 0.15 1.22 5.41
N GLY A 756 -1.07 1.01 4.93
CA GLY A 756 -2.27 1.66 5.47
C GLY A 756 -2.49 1.35 6.94
N LEU A 757 -2.36 0.07 7.32
CA LEU A 757 -2.47 -0.39 8.70
C LEU A 757 -1.39 0.22 9.61
N SER A 758 -0.15 0.34 9.12
CA SER A 758 0.94 0.99 9.87
C SER A 758 0.66 2.46 10.21
N ARG A 759 -0.21 3.09 9.41
CA ARG A 759 -0.69 4.47 9.61
C ARG A 759 -2.00 4.53 10.39
N GLY A 760 -2.47 3.41 10.93
CA GLY A 760 -3.70 3.33 11.73
C GLY A 760 -4.97 3.41 10.89
N LYS A 761 -4.91 3.24 9.57
CA LYS A 761 -6.08 3.17 8.70
C LYS A 761 -6.73 1.78 8.77
N ILE A 762 -7.99 1.67 8.39
CA ILE A 762 -8.72 0.40 8.33
C ILE A 762 -8.57 -0.21 6.93
N MET A 763 -8.18 -1.49 6.86
CA MET A 763 -8.06 -2.21 5.58
C MET A 763 -9.06 -3.36 5.53
N MET A 764 -9.94 -3.34 4.53
CA MET A 764 -11.01 -4.33 4.37
C MET A 764 -10.79 -5.12 3.08
N LEU A 765 -10.27 -6.34 3.20
CA LEU A 765 -10.05 -7.22 2.05
C LEU A 765 -11.35 -7.94 1.70
N GLN A 766 -11.90 -7.67 0.50
CA GLN A 766 -13.01 -8.44 -0.06
C GLN A 766 -12.45 -9.60 -0.86
N SER A 767 -12.85 -10.80 -0.50
CA SER A 767 -12.44 -11.99 -1.22
C SER A 767 -13.60 -12.94 -1.48
N GLY A 768 -13.30 -13.96 -2.25
CA GLY A 768 -14.12 -15.10 -2.60
C GLY A 768 -13.21 -16.14 -3.26
N PRO A 769 -13.77 -17.23 -3.81
CA PRO A 769 -13.00 -18.17 -4.60
C PRO A 769 -12.30 -17.49 -5.78
N ILE A 770 -11.18 -18.05 -6.23
CA ILE A 770 -10.42 -17.56 -7.38
C ILE A 770 -11.33 -17.45 -8.62
N GLY A 771 -11.36 -16.26 -9.24
CA GLY A 771 -12.23 -15.92 -10.37
C GLY A 771 -13.52 -15.16 -10.01
N PHE A 772 -13.96 -15.17 -8.75
CA PHE A 772 -15.14 -14.41 -8.31
C PHE A 772 -14.86 -12.89 -8.27
N THR A 773 -13.72 -12.49 -7.70
CA THR A 773 -13.35 -11.06 -7.52
C THR A 773 -12.69 -10.44 -8.76
N GLU A 774 -12.57 -11.17 -9.87
CA GLU A 774 -11.86 -10.77 -11.08
C GLU A 774 -12.81 -10.31 -12.22
N THR A 775 -14.11 -10.48 -12.03
CA THR A 775 -15.17 -10.04 -12.95
C THR A 775 -16.11 -9.04 -12.25
N ASP A 776 -16.87 -8.23 -13.00
CA ASP A 776 -17.77 -7.18 -12.48
C ASP A 776 -19.01 -7.74 -11.73
N GLY A 777 -18.82 -8.69 -10.82
CA GLY A 777 -19.80 -9.21 -9.85
C GLY A 777 -21.07 -9.85 -10.43
N ASP A 778 -21.15 -10.06 -11.75
CA ASP A 778 -22.36 -10.55 -12.43
C ASP A 778 -22.10 -11.68 -13.45
N ASP A 779 -20.87 -11.88 -13.93
CA ASP A 779 -20.59 -12.82 -15.03
C ASP A 779 -19.34 -13.68 -14.74
N GLY A 780 -19.52 -14.95 -14.35
CA GLY A 780 -18.50 -15.95 -14.73
C GLY A 780 -18.48 -17.31 -14.04
N ALA A 781 -18.51 -17.37 -12.72
CA ALA A 781 -18.35 -18.65 -12.02
C ALA A 781 -19.05 -18.62 -10.65
N THR A 782 -20.37 -18.81 -10.65
CA THR A 782 -21.06 -19.13 -9.39
C THR A 782 -20.59 -20.51 -8.94
N TYR A 783 -20.09 -20.60 -7.72
CA TYR A 783 -20.04 -21.90 -7.07
C TYR A 783 -21.50 -22.32 -6.85
N ASP A 784 -21.82 -23.55 -7.28
CA ASP A 784 -23.13 -24.19 -7.02
C ASP A 784 -23.03 -25.19 -5.86
N ASP A 785 -21.85 -25.28 -5.22
CA ASP A 785 -21.52 -26.22 -4.16
C ASP A 785 -20.85 -25.49 -2.99
N GLN A 786 -21.57 -25.43 -1.87
CA GLN A 786 -21.12 -24.82 -0.63
C GLN A 786 -19.82 -25.47 -0.12
N GLU A 787 -19.68 -26.80 -0.23
CA GLU A 787 -18.51 -27.50 0.33
C GLU A 787 -17.23 -27.13 -0.43
N LEU A 788 -17.32 -26.95 -1.76
CA LEU A 788 -16.20 -26.47 -2.57
C LEU A 788 -15.89 -24.99 -2.33
N PHE A 789 -16.91 -24.16 -2.13
CA PHE A 789 -16.74 -22.74 -1.80
C PHE A 789 -15.96 -22.56 -0.49
N GLU A 790 -16.39 -23.27 0.56
CA GLU A 790 -15.75 -23.21 1.89
C GLU A 790 -14.33 -23.80 1.85
N ALA A 791 -14.10 -24.87 1.07
CA ALA A 791 -12.78 -25.49 0.92
C ALA A 791 -11.76 -24.64 0.13
N SER A 792 -12.20 -23.64 -0.63
CA SER A 792 -11.32 -22.81 -1.48
C SER A 792 -10.76 -21.57 -0.78
N ILE A 793 -11.00 -21.41 0.53
CA ILE A 793 -10.68 -20.20 1.29
C ILE A 793 -9.18 -20.00 1.56
N ASP A 794 -8.40 -21.09 1.59
CA ASP A 794 -7.04 -21.10 2.14
C ASP A 794 -6.11 -20.06 1.51
N PHE A 795 -6.15 -19.89 0.18
CA PHE A 795 -5.31 -18.91 -0.51
C PHE A 795 -5.67 -17.47 -0.09
N ALA A 796 -6.94 -17.11 -0.19
CA ALA A 796 -7.43 -15.77 0.16
C ALA A 796 -7.16 -15.42 1.63
N LEU A 797 -7.43 -16.35 2.55
CA LEU A 797 -7.20 -16.14 3.96
C LEU A 797 -5.70 -16.10 4.29
N SER A 798 -4.85 -16.87 3.60
CA SER A 798 -3.40 -16.79 3.79
C SER A 798 -2.84 -15.43 3.34
N VAL A 799 -3.29 -14.90 2.20
CA VAL A 799 -2.94 -13.53 1.73
C VAL A 799 -3.35 -12.48 2.78
N PHE A 800 -4.57 -12.58 3.32
CA PHE A 800 -5.01 -11.71 4.41
C PHE A 800 -4.10 -11.81 5.63
N LEU A 801 -3.80 -13.03 6.11
CA LEU A 801 -3.02 -13.23 7.32
C LEU A 801 -1.57 -12.75 7.17
N VAL A 802 -0.91 -12.94 6.03
CA VAL A 802 0.45 -12.38 5.87
C VAL A 802 0.46 -10.85 5.87
N ALA A 803 -0.66 -10.21 5.51
CA ALA A 803 -0.84 -8.75 5.53
C ALA A 803 -1.37 -8.20 6.88
N ALA A 804 -2.15 -8.97 7.64
CA ALA A 804 -3.03 -8.46 8.68
C ALA A 804 -2.29 -7.82 9.88
N GLU A 805 -2.71 -6.61 10.26
CA GLU A 805 -2.34 -5.92 11.49
C GLU A 805 -3.62 -5.43 12.20
N GLU A 806 -3.48 -4.68 13.29
CA GLU A 806 -4.64 -4.05 13.96
C GLU A 806 -5.42 -3.17 12.96
N ASN A 807 -6.75 -3.30 12.96
CA ASN A 807 -7.70 -2.69 12.00
C ASN A 807 -7.77 -3.33 10.60
N ALA A 808 -7.23 -4.55 10.41
CA ALA A 808 -7.47 -5.34 9.20
C ALA A 808 -8.72 -6.21 9.34
N TYR A 809 -9.60 -6.21 8.34
CA TYR A 809 -10.83 -7.03 8.31
C TYR A 809 -10.92 -7.85 7.02
N PHE A 810 -11.40 -9.08 7.14
CA PHE A 810 -11.52 -10.04 6.03
C PHE A 810 -12.99 -10.31 5.69
N SER A 811 -13.28 -10.46 4.40
CA SER A 811 -14.57 -10.93 3.89
C SER A 811 -14.35 -12.03 2.86
N TYR A 812 -15.19 -13.06 2.88
CA TYR A 812 -15.18 -14.15 1.92
C TYR A 812 -16.61 -14.44 1.45
N GLN A 813 -16.97 -14.01 0.25
CA GLN A 813 -18.33 -14.09 -0.29
C GLN A 813 -18.31 -14.50 -1.78
N ASP A 814 -19.33 -15.23 -2.23
CA ASP A 814 -19.69 -15.49 -3.65
C ASP A 814 -20.75 -14.49 -4.15
N GLY A 815 -21.27 -13.62 -3.28
CA GLY A 815 -22.26 -12.62 -3.64
C GLY A 815 -22.63 -11.76 -2.44
N VAL A 816 -23.22 -10.60 -2.72
CA VAL A 816 -23.67 -9.66 -1.67
C VAL A 816 -25.19 -9.68 -1.48
N ASN A 817 -25.92 -10.47 -2.27
CA ASN A 817 -27.38 -10.44 -2.33
C ASN A 817 -28.01 -11.47 -1.38
N ALA A 818 -28.61 -11.00 -0.27
CA ALA A 818 -29.23 -11.86 0.73
C ALA A 818 -30.60 -12.45 0.33
N LEU A 819 -30.95 -12.39 -0.95
CA LEU A 819 -32.05 -13.18 -1.53
C LEU A 819 -31.57 -14.52 -2.11
N GLU A 820 -30.26 -14.72 -2.19
CA GLU A 820 -29.61 -15.97 -2.58
C GLU A 820 -29.41 -16.87 -1.35
N ASP A 821 -28.87 -18.06 -1.57
CA ASP A 821 -28.57 -18.99 -0.49
C ASP A 821 -27.60 -18.35 0.53
N ASP A 822 -27.88 -18.51 1.82
CA ASP A 822 -27.17 -17.84 2.92
C ASP A 822 -25.64 -17.93 2.81
N TRP A 823 -25.11 -19.11 2.47
CA TRP A 823 -23.66 -19.37 2.39
C TRP A 823 -22.94 -18.56 1.30
N LYS A 824 -23.65 -18.01 0.30
CA LYS A 824 -23.04 -17.18 -0.75
C LYS A 824 -22.63 -15.80 -0.24
N TRP A 825 -23.38 -15.25 0.71
CA TRP A 825 -23.16 -13.90 1.22
C TRP A 825 -22.79 -13.87 2.71
N ASP A 826 -23.12 -14.91 3.48
CA ASP A 826 -22.77 -15.06 4.90
C ASP A 826 -21.77 -16.20 5.11
N SER A 827 -20.50 -15.84 5.29
CA SER A 827 -19.38 -16.72 5.65
C SER A 827 -19.37 -17.21 7.11
N SER A 828 -20.43 -16.96 7.89
CA SER A 828 -20.46 -17.32 9.32
C SER A 828 -20.34 -18.82 9.59
N SER A 829 -20.68 -19.68 8.62
CA SER A 829 -20.54 -21.14 8.70
C SER A 829 -19.12 -21.65 8.54
N ILE A 830 -18.20 -20.85 8.01
CA ILE A 830 -16.84 -21.29 7.70
C ILE A 830 -16.03 -21.40 8.99
N ASP A 831 -15.75 -22.64 9.39
CA ASP A 831 -15.14 -22.98 10.67
C ASP A 831 -13.82 -22.23 10.94
N VAL A 832 -12.91 -22.18 9.96
CA VAL A 832 -11.58 -21.55 10.12
C VAL A 832 -11.66 -20.06 10.45
N LEU A 833 -12.74 -19.36 10.08
CA LEU A 833 -12.91 -17.94 10.41
C LEU A 833 -13.24 -17.71 11.89
N SER A 834 -13.74 -18.73 12.59
CA SER A 834 -14.13 -18.68 13.99
C SER A 834 -13.09 -19.26 14.96
N ARG A 835 -12.03 -19.89 14.43
CA ARG A 835 -10.97 -20.50 15.23
C ARG A 835 -10.15 -19.43 15.98
N PRO A 836 -9.59 -19.75 17.17
CA PRO A 836 -8.73 -18.84 17.91
C PRO A 836 -7.51 -18.42 17.09
N LEU A 837 -7.31 -17.12 16.86
CA LEU A 837 -6.22 -16.61 16.01
C LEU A 837 -5.03 -16.07 16.83
N GLY A 838 -5.27 -15.07 17.67
CA GLY A 838 -4.24 -14.33 18.41
C GLY A 838 -3.53 -13.27 17.55
N ALA A 839 -2.86 -12.32 18.19
CA ALA A 839 -2.07 -11.30 17.47
C ALA A 839 -0.86 -11.95 16.77
N PRO A 840 -0.41 -11.45 15.61
CA PRO A 840 0.75 -12.00 14.93
C PRO A 840 1.98 -12.00 15.85
N LEU A 841 2.74 -13.10 15.84
CA LEU A 841 3.94 -13.26 16.69
C LEU A 841 5.17 -12.59 16.06
N THR A 842 5.16 -12.44 14.74
CA THR A 842 6.26 -11.90 13.95
C THR A 842 5.71 -11.03 12.82
N ASP A 843 6.58 -10.19 12.26
CA ASP A 843 6.41 -9.74 10.88
C ASP A 843 6.43 -10.95 9.93
N PRO A 844 5.80 -10.85 8.75
CA PRO A 844 5.90 -11.88 7.73
C PRO A 844 7.36 -12.02 7.26
N THR A 845 7.80 -13.26 7.09
CA THR A 845 9.05 -13.58 6.37
C THR A 845 8.72 -13.78 4.90
N ILE A 846 9.53 -13.20 4.02
CA ILE A 846 9.27 -13.15 2.59
C ILE A 846 10.53 -13.59 1.84
N ASP A 847 10.36 -14.41 0.82
CA ASP A 847 11.37 -14.86 -0.13
C ASP A 847 10.67 -15.11 -1.45
N GLY A 848 10.92 -14.23 -2.42
CA GLY A 848 10.13 -14.22 -3.63
C GLY A 848 8.66 -13.94 -3.42
N TYR A 849 7.85 -14.72 -4.12
CA TYR A 849 6.41 -14.75 -3.94
C TYR A 849 5.97 -15.63 -2.77
N ALA A 850 6.90 -16.22 -2.00
CA ALA A 850 6.57 -16.99 -0.83
C ALA A 850 6.55 -16.09 0.42
N TYR A 851 5.51 -16.25 1.23
CA TYR A 851 5.27 -15.52 2.46
C TYR A 851 4.95 -16.52 3.57
N ALA A 852 5.49 -16.30 4.76
CA ALA A 852 5.13 -17.04 5.96
C ALA A 852 4.90 -16.11 7.14
N ARG A 853 3.94 -16.44 8.00
CA ARG A 853 3.68 -15.70 9.23
C ARG A 853 3.08 -16.59 10.32
N SER A 854 3.63 -16.46 11.53
CA SER A 854 3.18 -17.22 12.70
C SER A 854 2.23 -16.44 13.59
N TYR A 855 1.16 -17.10 14.01
CA TYR A 855 0.19 -16.63 15.00
C TYR A 855 0.15 -17.59 16.19
N PRO A 856 -0.41 -17.19 17.35
CA PRO A 856 -0.71 -18.10 18.45
C PRO A 856 -1.62 -19.26 18.04
N GLY A 857 -2.51 -19.03 17.07
CA GLY A 857 -3.52 -19.97 16.61
C GLY A 857 -3.22 -20.69 15.30
N VAL A 858 -2.35 -20.16 14.42
CA VAL A 858 -2.13 -20.71 13.07
C VAL A 858 -0.72 -20.42 12.56
N GLU A 859 -0.18 -21.32 11.74
CA GLU A 859 0.92 -21.02 10.82
C GLU A 859 0.34 -20.74 9.44
N ALA A 860 0.54 -19.52 8.93
CA ALA A 860 0.10 -19.13 7.60
C ALA A 860 1.30 -19.14 6.64
N TRP A 861 1.15 -19.79 5.49
CA TRP A 861 2.13 -19.79 4.41
C TRP A 861 1.41 -19.67 3.07
N VAL A 862 1.92 -18.86 2.15
CA VAL A 862 1.38 -18.73 0.79
C VAL A 862 2.50 -18.47 -0.22
N ASN A 863 2.38 -19.04 -1.42
CA ASN A 863 3.16 -18.66 -2.58
C ASN A 863 2.23 -18.01 -3.62
N LEU A 864 2.48 -16.73 -3.94
CA LEU A 864 1.62 -15.94 -4.82
C LEU A 864 1.75 -16.31 -6.30
N GLU A 865 2.87 -16.90 -6.71
CA GLU A 865 3.12 -17.33 -8.10
C GLU A 865 2.46 -18.68 -8.39
N THR A 866 2.59 -19.63 -7.46
CA THR A 866 2.01 -20.98 -7.62
C THR A 866 0.60 -21.09 -7.08
N GLU A 867 0.10 -20.05 -6.39
CA GLU A 867 -1.17 -20.02 -5.66
C GLU A 867 -1.31 -21.11 -4.58
N GLU A 868 -0.20 -21.68 -4.14
CA GLU A 868 -0.21 -22.66 -3.05
C GLU A 868 -0.35 -21.96 -1.71
N ALA A 869 -1.21 -22.48 -0.83
CA ALA A 869 -1.42 -21.93 0.50
C ALA A 869 -1.56 -23.04 1.54
N ARG A 870 -1.18 -22.74 2.80
CA ARG A 870 -1.26 -23.66 3.93
C ARG A 870 -1.64 -22.90 5.19
N LEU A 871 -2.75 -23.29 5.82
CA LEU A 871 -3.24 -22.71 7.07
C LEU A 871 -3.29 -23.77 8.16
N LEU A 872 -2.15 -24.01 8.80
CA LEU A 872 -2.04 -25.07 9.80
C LEU A 872 -2.37 -24.54 11.20
N TRP A 873 -3.59 -24.80 11.66
CA TRP A 873 -4.11 -24.39 12.96
C TRP A 873 -3.48 -25.16 14.11
N LYS A 874 -3.09 -24.43 15.15
CA LYS A 874 -2.37 -24.92 16.33
C LYS A 874 -3.33 -25.44 17.37
N THR A 875 -3.20 -26.71 17.72
CA THR A 875 -4.03 -27.35 18.74
C THR A 875 -3.18 -28.20 19.68
N ASP A 876 -3.21 -27.89 20.97
CA ASP A 876 -2.86 -28.85 22.01
C ASP A 876 -4.00 -29.86 22.15
N LEU A 877 -3.82 -31.05 21.57
CA LEU A 877 -4.74 -32.15 21.81
C LEU A 877 -4.56 -32.62 23.25
N GLY A 878 -5.58 -32.45 24.08
CA GLY A 878 -5.60 -32.91 25.46
C GLY A 878 -4.98 -31.94 26.44
N THR A 879 -4.33 -32.46 27.48
CA THR A 879 -3.72 -31.65 28.54
C THR A 879 -2.26 -32.08 28.76
N PRO A 880 -1.38 -31.76 27.81
CA PRO A 880 0.04 -32.02 28.01
C PRO A 880 0.55 -31.18 29.19
N ALA A 881 1.54 -31.67 29.94
CA ALA A 881 2.07 -30.90 31.08
C ALA A 881 2.84 -29.65 30.63
N PHE A 882 3.29 -29.63 29.38
CA PHE A 882 3.92 -28.50 28.70
C PHE A 882 3.14 -28.25 27.42
N ALA A 883 2.69 -27.02 27.21
CA ALA A 883 2.03 -26.63 25.96
C ALA A 883 3.00 -26.81 24.79
N GLY A 884 2.48 -27.24 23.65
CA GLY A 884 3.25 -27.31 22.42
C GLY A 884 3.48 -25.93 21.82
N SER A 885 4.34 -25.90 20.80
CA SER A 885 4.61 -24.71 20.02
C SER A 885 4.95 -25.09 18.59
N SER A 886 4.88 -24.11 17.69
CA SER A 886 5.45 -24.23 16.36
C SER A 886 5.92 -22.89 15.85
N THR A 887 6.83 -22.97 14.89
CA THR A 887 7.20 -21.90 13.98
C THR A 887 7.28 -22.45 12.57
N SER A 888 7.04 -21.61 11.58
CA SER A 888 7.29 -21.88 10.18
C SER A 888 8.24 -20.85 9.56
N ASP A 889 8.92 -21.22 8.49
CA ASP A 889 9.69 -20.29 7.66
C ASP A 889 9.12 -20.21 6.24
N VAL A 890 9.69 -19.30 5.45
CA VAL A 890 9.25 -19.01 4.09
C VAL A 890 9.50 -20.15 3.10
N ASP A 891 10.46 -21.04 3.40
CA ASP A 891 10.72 -22.27 2.64
C ASP A 891 9.66 -23.36 2.91
N GLY A 892 8.72 -23.11 3.83
CA GLY A 892 7.71 -24.08 4.24
C GLY A 892 8.29 -25.18 5.15
N ASN A 893 9.34 -24.87 5.91
CA ASN A 893 9.82 -25.73 6.99
C ASN A 893 9.06 -25.42 8.28
N TYR A 894 8.85 -26.46 9.09
CA TYR A 894 8.15 -26.38 10.37
C TYR A 894 9.03 -26.98 11.47
N THR A 895 9.23 -26.20 12.52
CA THR A 895 9.72 -26.67 13.81
C THR A 895 8.53 -26.84 14.73
N ILE A 896 8.30 -28.05 15.23
CA ILE A 896 7.13 -28.40 16.05
C ILE A 896 7.59 -28.98 17.37
N GLU A 897 7.17 -28.36 18.47
CA GLU A 897 7.42 -28.85 19.81
C GLU A 897 6.15 -29.46 20.40
N GLY A 898 6.21 -30.73 20.82
CA GLY A 898 5.02 -31.44 21.32
C GLY A 898 5.28 -32.35 22.51
N GLY A 899 4.41 -32.25 23.52
CA GLY A 899 4.38 -33.12 24.69
C GLY A 899 3.50 -34.37 24.50
N GLY A 900 3.28 -35.11 25.60
CA GLY A 900 2.24 -36.15 25.66
C GLY A 900 2.49 -37.39 24.80
N ASN A 901 1.46 -38.19 24.54
CA ASN A 901 1.50 -39.39 23.69
C ASN A 901 0.27 -39.53 22.78
N ILE A 902 0.49 -39.83 21.50
CA ILE A 902 -0.54 -40.25 20.53
C ILE A 902 -0.78 -41.76 20.68
N SER A 903 -1.77 -42.17 21.47
CA SER A 903 -2.05 -43.57 21.80
C SER A 903 -3.35 -43.77 22.59
N SER A 904 -3.52 -44.96 23.17
CA SER A 904 -4.52 -45.29 24.19
C SER A 904 -5.97 -45.02 23.73
N THR A 905 -6.84 -44.49 24.59
CA THR A 905 -8.23 -44.05 24.30
C THR A 905 -8.35 -42.54 24.06
N ALA A 906 -7.30 -41.78 24.37
CA ALA A 906 -7.22 -40.33 24.16
C ALA A 906 -5.79 -39.94 23.80
N ASP A 907 -5.63 -39.07 22.80
CA ASP A 907 -4.36 -38.53 22.37
C ASP A 907 -4.00 -37.30 23.20
N ASN A 908 -2.69 -37.16 23.43
CA ASN A 908 -2.11 -35.99 24.07
C ASN A 908 -0.88 -35.56 23.25
N CYS A 909 -0.97 -34.48 22.47
CA CYS A 909 0.11 -34.03 21.59
C CYS A 909 -0.15 -32.62 21.05
N PHE A 910 0.85 -32.03 20.39
CA PHE A 910 0.66 -30.82 19.62
C PHE A 910 0.35 -31.17 18.16
N TYR A 911 -0.68 -30.56 17.60
CA TYR A 911 -1.21 -30.83 16.27
C TYR A 911 -1.37 -29.53 15.48
N LEU A 912 -0.82 -29.53 14.27
CA LEU A 912 -0.90 -28.47 13.26
C LEU A 912 -1.79 -28.97 12.13
N SER A 913 -3.00 -28.46 11.96
CA SER A 913 -3.96 -29.04 11.01
C SER A 913 -4.87 -28.06 10.31
N GLN A 914 -5.40 -28.50 9.19
CA GLN A 914 -6.49 -27.82 8.49
C GLN A 914 -7.60 -28.81 8.16
N PRO A 915 -8.85 -28.33 7.99
CA PRO A 915 -9.93 -29.18 7.52
C PRO A 915 -9.70 -29.60 6.06
N HIS A 916 -10.06 -30.85 5.73
CA HIS A 916 -10.03 -31.38 4.37
C HIS A 916 -11.26 -32.24 4.12
N THR A 917 -11.95 -32.00 3.00
CA THR A 917 -13.10 -32.80 2.56
C THR A 917 -12.68 -33.89 1.58
N GLY A 918 -13.10 -35.12 1.87
CA GLY A 918 -13.04 -36.23 0.91
C GLY A 918 -11.69 -36.93 0.86
N ASP A 919 -11.36 -37.43 -0.34
CA ASP A 919 -10.13 -38.18 -0.61
C ASP A 919 -8.93 -37.22 -0.72
N GLY A 920 -7.72 -37.69 -0.43
CA GLY A 920 -6.55 -36.83 -0.43
C GLY A 920 -5.28 -37.51 0.05
N GLU A 921 -4.14 -36.85 -0.10
CA GLU A 921 -2.88 -37.30 0.48
C GLU A 921 -2.10 -36.18 1.16
N ILE A 922 -1.51 -36.48 2.31
CA ILE A 922 -0.52 -35.61 2.94
C ILE A 922 0.86 -36.21 2.77
N ILE A 923 1.81 -35.40 2.32
CA ILE A 923 3.23 -35.74 2.15
C ILE A 923 4.05 -34.82 3.04
N ALA A 924 5.06 -35.36 3.72
CA ALA A 924 6.00 -34.55 4.47
C ALA A 924 7.37 -35.22 4.54
N ARG A 925 8.43 -34.40 4.58
CA ARG A 925 9.79 -34.86 4.89
C ARG A 925 10.12 -34.55 6.35
N VAL A 926 10.14 -35.59 7.19
CA VAL A 926 10.58 -35.50 8.58
C VAL A 926 12.11 -35.46 8.61
N ASN A 927 12.66 -34.29 8.91
CA ASN A 927 14.09 -34.04 8.95
C ASN A 927 14.72 -34.62 10.22
N SER A 928 14.08 -34.42 11.37
CA SER A 928 14.50 -35.00 12.64
C SER A 928 13.36 -35.13 13.65
N VAL A 929 13.51 -36.09 14.57
CA VAL A 929 12.67 -36.25 15.75
C VAL A 929 13.61 -36.34 16.95
N GLU A 930 13.50 -35.41 17.89
CA GLU A 930 14.31 -35.42 19.10
C GLU A 930 14.08 -36.70 19.91
N ASN A 931 15.16 -37.34 20.36
CA ASN A 931 15.09 -38.59 21.10
C ASN A 931 14.86 -38.38 22.61
N THR A 932 13.76 -37.76 22.97
CA THR A 932 13.33 -37.63 24.39
C THR A 932 12.81 -38.95 24.94
N HIS A 933 12.25 -39.81 24.08
CA HIS A 933 11.86 -41.18 24.37
C HIS A 933 11.91 -42.04 23.10
N SER A 934 12.13 -43.36 23.23
CA SER A 934 12.22 -44.27 22.07
C SER A 934 10.91 -44.39 21.25
N TRP A 935 9.84 -43.75 21.71
CA TRP A 935 8.51 -43.72 21.11
C TRP A 935 7.99 -42.29 20.89
N ALA A 936 8.86 -41.27 20.99
CA ALA A 936 8.59 -39.95 20.47
C ALA A 936 8.24 -40.03 18.97
N LYS A 937 7.46 -39.07 18.47
CA LYS A 937 6.85 -39.11 17.13
C LYS A 937 6.92 -37.74 16.48
N GLY A 938 7.40 -37.71 15.24
CA GLY A 938 7.03 -36.71 14.24
C GLY A 938 6.11 -37.38 13.22
N ALA A 939 4.94 -36.80 12.97
CA ALA A 939 3.85 -37.51 12.30
C ALA A 939 3.09 -36.67 11.29
N VAL A 940 2.46 -37.35 10.33
CA VAL A 940 1.29 -36.86 9.59
C VAL A 940 0.04 -37.60 10.08
N MET A 941 -1.10 -36.93 10.11
CA MET A 941 -2.35 -37.48 10.64
C MET A 941 -3.56 -37.04 9.83
N PHE A 942 -4.52 -37.96 9.65
CA PHE A 942 -5.92 -37.63 9.42
C PHE A 942 -6.71 -37.92 10.69
N ARG A 943 -7.60 -37.02 11.09
CA ARG A 943 -8.38 -37.12 12.32
C ARG A 943 -9.77 -36.52 12.13
N GLU A 944 -10.80 -37.21 12.62
CA GLU A 944 -12.20 -36.80 12.45
C GLU A 944 -12.54 -35.46 13.12
N SER A 945 -11.91 -35.12 14.26
CA SER A 945 -12.06 -33.83 14.94
C SER A 945 -10.88 -33.54 15.88
N THR A 946 -10.79 -32.34 16.43
CA THR A 946 -9.79 -31.98 17.47
C THR A 946 -10.08 -32.58 18.85
N ASP A 947 -11.14 -33.37 19.03
CA ASP A 947 -11.39 -34.08 20.28
C ASP A 947 -10.29 -35.11 20.56
N THR A 948 -9.81 -35.19 21.80
CA THR A 948 -8.74 -36.13 22.20
C THR A 948 -9.03 -37.60 21.89
N GLY A 949 -10.29 -38.01 21.86
CA GLY A 949 -10.73 -39.36 21.57
C GLY A 949 -11.14 -39.63 20.12
N ALA A 950 -11.01 -38.65 19.21
CA ALA A 950 -11.48 -38.77 17.83
C ALA A 950 -10.82 -39.93 17.07
N LYS A 951 -11.56 -40.45 16.09
CA LYS A 951 -11.04 -41.44 15.15
C LYS A 951 -9.87 -40.83 14.38
N CYS A 952 -8.81 -41.59 14.16
CA CYS A 952 -7.61 -41.08 13.52
C CYS A 952 -6.84 -42.17 12.77
N ALA A 953 -6.06 -41.76 11.79
CA ALA A 953 -4.99 -42.53 11.17
C ALA A 953 -3.71 -41.70 11.24
N THR A 954 -2.68 -42.24 11.87
CA THR A 954 -1.42 -41.53 12.12
C THR A 954 -0.26 -42.33 11.54
N LEU A 955 0.53 -41.68 10.69
CA LEU A 955 1.79 -42.20 10.15
C LEU A 955 2.94 -41.38 10.73
N TYR A 956 3.92 -42.04 11.35
CA TYR A 956 4.95 -41.34 12.11
C TYR A 956 6.33 -41.97 12.01
N ILE A 957 7.33 -41.12 12.19
CA ILE A 957 8.73 -41.47 12.35
C ILE A 957 9.10 -41.43 13.83
N ARG A 958 9.87 -42.42 14.27
CA ARG A 958 10.47 -42.49 15.62
C ARG A 958 11.93 -42.02 15.59
N PRO A 959 12.54 -41.69 16.74
CA PRO A 959 13.95 -41.26 16.79
C PRO A 959 14.97 -42.27 16.22
N ASN A 960 14.59 -43.55 16.10
CA ASN A 960 15.43 -44.58 15.46
C ASN A 960 15.24 -44.67 13.92
N GLY A 961 14.52 -43.73 13.30
CA GLY A 961 14.22 -43.67 11.87
C GLY A 961 13.20 -44.70 11.37
N SER A 962 12.53 -45.42 12.27
CA SER A 962 11.48 -46.38 11.90
C SER A 962 10.16 -45.65 11.62
N ALA A 963 9.61 -45.87 10.42
CA ALA A 963 8.27 -45.47 10.04
C ALA A 963 7.23 -46.47 10.56
N ARG A 964 6.14 -45.97 11.13
CA ARG A 964 5.04 -46.77 11.70
C ARG A 964 3.69 -46.12 11.47
N MET A 965 2.66 -46.94 11.39
CA MET A 965 1.27 -46.49 11.33
C MET A 965 0.50 -46.96 12.58
N SER A 966 -0.37 -46.09 13.08
CA SER A 966 -1.39 -46.41 14.09
C SER A 966 -2.72 -45.79 13.73
N TYR A 967 -3.81 -46.32 14.28
CA TYR A 967 -5.14 -45.78 14.03
C TYR A 967 -6.09 -46.01 15.20
N ARG A 968 -7.11 -45.16 15.31
CA ARG A 968 -8.25 -45.30 16.21
C ARG A 968 -9.52 -45.44 15.38
N ALA A 969 -10.14 -46.61 15.42
CA ALA A 969 -11.30 -46.93 14.56
C ALA A 969 -12.64 -46.41 15.09
N THR A 970 -12.74 -46.16 16.40
CA THR A 970 -13.97 -45.68 17.05
C THR A 970 -13.62 -44.58 18.04
N THR A 971 -14.50 -43.59 18.19
CA THR A 971 -14.35 -42.52 19.19
C THR A 971 -14.13 -43.12 20.58
N ASN A 972 -13.10 -42.63 21.30
CA ASN A 972 -12.63 -43.14 22.60
C ASN A 972 -12.21 -44.62 22.61
N GLY A 973 -12.05 -45.26 21.45
CA GLY A 973 -11.60 -46.64 21.31
C GLY A 973 -10.10 -46.79 21.52
N ASN A 974 -9.60 -48.01 21.69
CA ASN A 974 -8.15 -48.25 21.83
C ASN A 974 -7.41 -48.07 20.51
N THR A 975 -6.30 -47.33 20.54
CA THR A 975 -5.35 -47.20 19.42
C THR A 975 -4.78 -48.56 19.03
N GLN A 976 -4.84 -48.87 17.73
CA GLN A 976 -4.21 -50.04 17.14
C GLN A 976 -2.87 -49.62 16.51
N ALA A 977 -1.77 -50.21 16.97
CA ALA A 977 -0.44 -49.96 16.41
C ALA A 977 -0.06 -51.09 15.45
N GLN A 978 0.40 -50.74 14.25
CA GLN A 978 0.80 -51.71 13.24
C GLN A 978 2.32 -51.90 13.20
N THR A 979 2.76 -52.96 12.50
CA THR A 979 4.18 -53.27 12.36
C THR A 979 4.85 -52.19 11.50
N GLY A 980 5.97 -51.66 12.01
CA GLY A 980 6.76 -50.65 11.31
C GLY A 980 7.77 -51.23 10.34
N ILE A 981 8.31 -50.35 9.50
CA ILE A 981 9.49 -50.63 8.68
C ILE A 981 10.62 -49.65 9.01
N SER A 982 11.85 -50.04 8.69
CA SER A 982 13.05 -49.21 8.86
C SER A 982 13.79 -49.20 7.53
N GLN A 983 14.13 -48.01 7.05
CA GLN A 983 14.90 -47.80 5.82
C GLN A 983 16.04 -46.83 6.10
N GLY A 984 17.17 -47.02 5.40
CA GLY A 984 18.35 -46.17 5.59
C GLY A 984 18.90 -46.18 7.02
N ARG A 985 19.64 -45.14 7.38
CA ARG A 985 20.14 -44.89 8.74
C ARG A 985 19.08 -44.13 9.54
N SER A 986 19.18 -44.20 10.86
CA SER A 986 18.26 -43.51 11.77
C SER A 986 18.33 -41.99 11.66
N SER A 987 19.50 -41.45 11.27
CA SER A 987 19.74 -40.01 11.10
C SER A 987 19.32 -39.45 9.76
N ASP A 988 19.02 -40.30 8.76
CA ASP A 988 18.64 -39.77 7.45
C ASP A 988 17.21 -39.22 7.55
N PRO A 989 16.91 -38.06 6.94
CA PRO A 989 15.54 -37.58 6.78
C PRO A 989 14.65 -38.64 6.16
N LYS A 990 13.37 -38.65 6.51
CA LYS A 990 12.38 -39.63 6.03
C LYS A 990 11.18 -38.92 5.45
N TRP A 991 10.88 -39.25 4.19
CA TRP A 991 9.59 -38.90 3.61
C TRP A 991 8.52 -39.86 4.12
N ILE A 992 7.37 -39.31 4.47
CA ILE A 992 6.17 -40.05 4.82
C ILE A 992 4.99 -39.53 4.02
N LYS A 993 4.11 -40.44 3.61
CA LYS A 993 2.91 -40.13 2.84
C LYS A 993 1.72 -40.92 3.35
N LEU A 994 0.63 -40.25 3.67
CA LEU A 994 -0.60 -40.86 4.14
C LEU A 994 -1.74 -40.51 3.18
N VAL A 995 -2.30 -41.54 2.55
CA VAL A 995 -3.36 -41.42 1.53
C VAL A 995 -4.69 -41.85 2.12
N ARG A 996 -5.73 -41.02 1.99
CA ARG A 996 -7.13 -41.33 2.27
C ARG A 996 -7.87 -41.60 0.96
N ALA A 997 -8.52 -42.76 0.87
CA ALA A 997 -9.44 -43.11 -0.20
C ALA A 997 -10.71 -43.71 0.43
N GLY A 998 -11.75 -42.90 0.55
CA GLY A 998 -12.93 -43.14 1.39
C GLY A 998 -12.52 -43.38 2.85
N ASP A 999 -12.86 -44.57 3.35
CA ASP A 999 -12.51 -45.01 4.71
C ASP A 999 -11.13 -45.69 4.80
N VAL A 1000 -10.41 -45.83 3.67
CA VAL A 1000 -9.13 -46.57 3.62
C VAL A 1000 -7.96 -45.60 3.69
N PHE A 1001 -7.12 -45.79 4.70
CA PHE A 1001 -5.90 -45.02 4.92
C PHE A 1001 -4.68 -45.88 4.63
N THR A 1002 -3.80 -45.42 3.74
CA THR A 1002 -2.60 -46.14 3.34
C THR A 1002 -1.35 -45.30 3.58
N GLY A 1003 -0.42 -45.81 4.39
CA GLY A 1003 0.80 -45.11 4.77
C GLY A 1003 2.03 -45.64 4.04
N TYR A 1004 2.87 -44.73 3.55
CA TYR A 1004 4.11 -45.00 2.83
C TYR A 1004 5.29 -44.24 3.41
N THR A 1005 6.51 -44.72 3.18
CA THR A 1005 7.75 -44.00 3.50
C THR A 1005 8.74 -44.07 2.35
N SER A 1006 9.58 -43.06 2.21
CA SER A 1006 10.64 -42.97 1.21
C SER A 1006 11.91 -42.32 1.78
N LEU A 1007 13.05 -42.59 1.14
CA LEU A 1007 14.32 -41.88 1.38
C LEU A 1007 14.53 -40.70 0.41
N ASP A 1008 13.88 -40.70 -0.75
CA ASP A 1008 14.10 -39.77 -1.85
C ASP A 1008 12.86 -38.91 -2.21
N GLY A 1009 11.67 -39.28 -1.73
CA GLY A 1009 10.40 -38.63 -2.09
C GLY A 1009 9.72 -39.21 -3.34
N ASP A 1010 10.43 -40.08 -4.09
CA ASP A 1010 9.96 -40.64 -5.36
C ASP A 1010 9.62 -42.13 -5.26
N THR A 1011 10.48 -42.90 -4.58
CA THR A 1011 10.36 -44.35 -4.44
C THR A 1011 9.67 -44.71 -3.12
N TRP A 1012 8.38 -44.99 -3.17
CA TRP A 1012 7.56 -45.22 -1.99
C TRP A 1012 7.47 -46.69 -1.58
N ALA A 1013 7.72 -46.97 -0.29
CA ALA A 1013 7.50 -48.28 0.31
C ALA A 1013 6.28 -48.26 1.23
N LEU A 1014 5.41 -49.25 1.07
CA LEU A 1014 4.24 -49.44 1.92
C LEU A 1014 4.66 -49.71 3.37
N VAL A 1015 4.20 -48.87 4.29
CA VAL A 1015 4.31 -49.08 5.73
C VAL A 1015 3.15 -49.96 6.18
N ASN A 1016 1.91 -49.53 5.90
CA ASN A 1016 0.70 -50.28 6.23
C ASN A 1016 -0.59 -49.69 5.63
N GLN A 1017 -1.72 -50.34 5.88
CA GLN A 1017 -3.06 -49.88 5.54
C GLN A 1017 -4.04 -50.13 6.70
N ALA A 1018 -4.99 -49.23 6.90
CA ALA A 1018 -6.07 -49.35 7.87
C ALA A 1018 -7.41 -48.88 7.28
N THR A 1019 -8.52 -49.37 7.82
CA THR A 1019 -9.86 -48.88 7.52
C THR A 1019 -10.42 -48.17 8.74
N VAL A 1020 -10.75 -46.89 8.60
CA VAL A 1020 -11.31 -46.04 9.65
C VAL A 1020 -12.44 -45.23 9.04
N THR A 1021 -13.68 -45.44 9.49
CA THR A 1021 -14.82 -44.68 9.00
C THR A 1021 -14.88 -43.32 9.68
N MET A 1022 -14.58 -42.26 8.94
CA MET A 1022 -14.63 -40.85 9.36
C MET A 1022 -15.69 -40.09 8.56
N ASP A 1023 -16.12 -38.94 9.08
CA ASP A 1023 -16.94 -37.98 8.33
C ASP A 1023 -16.19 -37.47 7.07
N SER A 1024 -16.93 -36.92 6.09
CA SER A 1024 -16.34 -36.46 4.81
C SER A 1024 -15.22 -35.45 5.06
N THR A 1025 -15.49 -34.45 5.88
CA THR A 1025 -14.51 -33.48 6.38
C THR A 1025 -13.74 -34.07 7.57
N ALA A 1026 -12.42 -33.98 7.53
CA ALA A 1026 -11.52 -34.39 8.61
C ALA A 1026 -10.36 -33.40 8.73
N GLU A 1027 -9.76 -33.29 9.90
CA GLU A 1027 -8.50 -32.56 10.08
C GLU A 1027 -7.33 -33.35 9.51
N VAL A 1028 -6.53 -32.72 8.65
CA VAL A 1028 -5.29 -33.28 8.11
C VAL A 1028 -4.11 -32.39 8.52
N GLY A 1029 -2.99 -33.00 8.91
CA GLY A 1029 -1.87 -32.19 9.36
C GLY A 1029 -0.68 -32.91 9.99
N LEU A 1030 0.16 -32.13 10.65
CA LEU A 1030 1.43 -32.52 11.26
C LEU A 1030 1.27 -32.66 12.78
N ALA A 1031 1.87 -33.67 13.40
CA ALA A 1031 1.84 -33.82 14.86
C ALA A 1031 3.21 -34.13 15.46
N ALA A 1032 3.46 -33.57 16.64
CA ALA A 1032 4.65 -33.83 17.45
C ALA A 1032 4.27 -34.37 18.83
N SER A 1033 5.02 -35.37 19.31
CA SER A 1033 4.79 -35.98 20.62
C SER A 1033 6.07 -36.53 21.21
N SER A 1034 6.37 -36.16 22.45
CA SER A 1034 7.51 -36.67 23.23
C SER A 1034 7.32 -38.09 23.78
N HIS A 1035 6.11 -38.66 23.66
CA HIS A 1035 5.61 -39.84 24.36
C HIS A 1035 5.55 -39.72 25.91
N ASP A 1036 6.39 -38.89 26.52
CA ASP A 1036 6.45 -38.65 27.95
C ASP A 1036 5.83 -37.29 28.29
N ASN A 1037 4.75 -37.31 29.07
CA ASN A 1037 4.04 -36.09 29.44
C ASN A 1037 4.86 -35.12 30.30
N SER A 1038 6.05 -35.52 30.78
CA SER A 1038 6.96 -34.68 31.58
C SER A 1038 8.03 -33.96 30.77
N THR A 1039 8.01 -34.05 29.43
CA THR A 1039 8.97 -33.37 28.54
C THR A 1039 8.34 -33.03 27.20
N ILE A 1040 9.02 -32.19 26.42
CA ILE A 1040 8.64 -31.76 25.08
C ILE A 1040 9.67 -32.29 24.08
N ALA A 1041 9.24 -32.71 22.90
CA ALA A 1041 10.15 -33.14 21.83
C ALA A 1041 10.06 -32.17 20.67
N THR A 1042 11.23 -31.82 20.13
CA THR A 1042 11.36 -31.01 18.91
C THR A 1042 11.31 -31.92 17.68
N VAL A 1043 10.50 -31.56 16.69
CA VAL A 1043 10.36 -32.24 15.40
C VAL A 1043 10.55 -31.22 14.29
N GLU A 1044 11.46 -31.53 13.36
CA GLU A 1044 11.71 -30.70 12.18
C GLU A 1044 11.09 -31.37 10.96
N ILE A 1045 10.25 -30.64 10.23
CA ILE A 1045 9.53 -31.11 9.04
C ILE A 1045 9.71 -30.11 7.91
N SER A 1046 9.82 -30.58 6.67
CA SER A 1046 9.90 -29.75 5.46
C SER A 1046 9.12 -30.40 4.32
N HIS A 1047 8.99 -29.68 3.19
CA HIS A 1047 8.38 -30.19 1.95
C HIS A 1047 6.99 -30.81 2.22
N VAL A 1048 6.14 -30.04 2.91
CA VAL A 1048 4.79 -30.46 3.25
C VAL A 1048 3.88 -30.21 2.05
N THR A 1049 3.17 -31.24 1.62
CA THR A 1049 2.08 -31.12 0.64
C THR A 1049 0.81 -31.58 1.32
N LEU A 1050 -0.21 -30.73 1.29
CA LEU A 1050 -1.55 -31.03 1.80
C LEU A 1050 -2.46 -31.46 0.62
N PRO A 1051 -3.57 -32.16 0.91
CA PRO A 1051 -4.49 -32.69 -0.11
C PRO A 1051 -5.07 -31.69 -1.12
#